data_AF-A0A917KUR0-F1
#
_entry.id   AF-A0A917KUR0-F1
#
_cell.length_a   1.000
_cell.length_b   1.000
_cell.length_c   1.000
_cell.angle_alpha   90.00
_cell.angle_beta   90.00
_cell.angle_gamma   90.00
#
_symmetry.space_group_name_H-M   'P 1'
#
loop_
_entity.id
_entity.type
_entity.pdbx_description
1 polymer ?
#
loop_
_entity_poly.entity_id
_entity_poly.type
_entity_poly.pdbx_seq_one_letter_code
_entity_poly.pdbx_strand_id
1 'polypeptide(L)'
;MPSSPLNRRAFILIGATVALAAGAPAPMAAAADASAASAGVPTPVRIVDDRATPATRALFAYLKRQQGKGIMFGHQHDLTYGFTFATPDGRASDTRAAVGDHPAVFGWDTLILDGDERPGAQDGTEAENIAALSRCIRQADARGGINILSAHMPNFVTGGNFWDTTGRVVGQILPGGAKHADFNAFLDRVAKAAKGARRPDGTAIPVVFRPFHENNGGWFWWGAGHTTSAEYIEVFRYTVEYLRDTRGVHNLLYAYSPNSGFGGDPTGYLRTYPGDAFVDVLGYDSYDDSAGSTAWLDGLVTDLAMVVRLANERGKAPALTEFGESGPENRNPKWFTQLLGAVQADPLARQVTHMLTWANFGGTTRAYVPYPGHALLPDFVTYHKDPYTLFAADLRGVFSARTTAVRNAPLMHLVTPTDRQRVTADSTTVRVRVTSGKASRVTYSVNGGRARPLRPDADGFSSGDLPIDPAWLDTGSITLTVNAKVGAETLTDSALVLVGEVEPLPAGWIDDFEGYGGDDVTLSEAYSHVNANTTTLTAEHKASGSYGLAYTYDFTGAEYTGIGRSVDADWTAFTSLALWLKGDGSANGGVLQIVADGVYFERQFLLADTDGKDVTAPFSEFTPAPWDTEHAGAVLDAAHLAKVTAFNLYLGRGSGGATTGVAYVDNIRAE
;
A
#
# COMPACT_ATOMS: atom_id res chain seq x y z
N MET A 1 32.06 26.54 76.74
CA MET A 1 31.13 25.92 75.77
C MET A 1 31.18 26.73 74.49
N PRO A 2 31.31 26.12 73.31
CA PRO A 2 32.51 25.41 72.82
C PRO A 2 33.18 26.24 71.70
N SER A 3 34.43 26.68 71.86
CA SER A 3 35.70 26.02 71.49
C SER A 3 36.14 26.25 70.03
N SER A 4 36.68 27.46 69.87
CA SER A 4 37.77 27.97 69.03
C SER A 4 38.95 27.05 68.63
N PRO A 5 39.82 27.53 67.70
CA PRO A 5 40.66 26.78 66.75
C PRO A 5 42.15 26.75 67.11
N LEU A 6 43.01 26.14 66.26
CA LEU A 6 44.22 26.75 65.66
C LEU A 6 45.22 25.72 65.09
N ASN A 7 45.76 26.10 63.92
CA ASN A 7 46.96 25.58 63.27
C ASN A 7 48.24 25.73 64.13
N ARG A 8 49.22 24.81 63.95
CA ARG A 8 50.62 25.14 63.56
C ARG A 8 51.52 23.89 63.37
N ARG A 9 51.98 23.73 62.12
CA ARG A 9 53.36 23.56 61.59
C ARG A 9 54.31 22.40 61.99
N ALA A 10 54.86 21.82 60.90
CA ALA A 10 56.25 21.38 60.63
C ALA A 10 56.67 19.95 61.01
N PHE A 11 57.14 19.14 60.04
CA PHE A 11 58.54 19.04 59.58
C PHE A 11 58.69 18.15 58.32
N ILE A 12 59.76 18.41 57.57
CA ILE A 12 60.16 17.77 56.31
C ILE A 12 61.22 16.67 56.56
N LEU A 13 61.09 15.58 55.78
CA LEU A 13 62.02 14.53 55.29
C LEU A 13 63.32 14.17 56.04
N ILE A 14 63.59 12.85 56.07
CA ILE A 14 64.74 12.06 55.53
C ILE A 14 64.30 10.59 55.75
N GLY A 15 64.35 9.59 54.87
CA GLY A 15 65.07 9.33 53.62
C GLY A 15 65.53 7.86 53.72
N ALA A 16 65.03 6.94 52.88
CA ALA A 16 65.71 5.68 52.55
C ALA A 16 65.05 4.96 51.36
N THR A 17 65.90 4.73 50.37
CA THR A 17 65.82 4.02 49.10
C THR A 17 65.12 2.65 49.07
N VAL A 18 64.37 2.50 47.98
CA VAL A 18 64.03 1.32 47.16
C VAL A 18 65.02 0.14 47.22
N ALA A 19 64.49 -1.07 47.41
CA ALA A 19 64.91 -2.26 46.67
C ALA A 19 63.73 -3.25 46.56
N LEU A 20 63.38 -3.60 45.31
CA LEU A 20 62.35 -4.56 44.93
C LEU A 20 62.71 -6.00 45.36
N ALA A 21 61.71 -6.73 45.87
CA ALA A 21 61.66 -8.19 45.74
C ALA A 21 60.21 -8.59 45.45
N ALA A 22 60.02 -9.23 44.31
CA ALA A 22 58.75 -9.63 43.75
C ALA A 22 58.04 -10.68 44.62
N GLY A 23 56.80 -10.39 45.00
CA GLY A 23 55.82 -11.36 45.47
C GLY A 23 54.61 -11.30 44.54
N ALA A 24 54.40 -12.36 43.77
CA ALA A 24 53.28 -12.49 42.84
C ALA A 24 51.95 -12.49 43.59
N PRO A 25 50.93 -11.71 43.17
CA PRO A 25 49.56 -11.94 43.57
C PRO A 25 48.93 -13.00 42.67
N ALA A 26 48.27 -13.96 43.31
CA ALA A 26 47.41 -14.96 42.69
C ALA A 26 46.32 -14.32 41.80
N PRO A 27 45.89 -14.99 40.71
CA PRO A 27 44.88 -14.42 39.83
C PRO A 27 43.53 -14.41 40.55
N MET A 28 42.95 -13.23 40.73
CA MET A 28 41.51 -13.12 40.88
C MET A 28 40.88 -13.63 39.59
N ALA A 29 40.23 -14.77 39.69
CA ALA A 29 39.38 -15.31 38.65
C ALA A 29 38.29 -14.27 38.32
N ALA A 30 38.50 -13.49 37.27
CA ALA A 30 37.40 -12.93 36.52
C ALA A 30 36.65 -14.13 35.94
N ALA A 31 35.46 -14.40 36.47
CA ALA A 31 34.50 -15.27 35.82
C ALA A 31 34.15 -14.61 34.48
N ALA A 32 34.94 -14.92 33.46
CA ALA A 32 34.49 -14.81 32.09
C ALA A 32 33.34 -15.81 31.96
N ASP A 33 32.11 -15.30 31.94
CA ASP A 33 31.00 -16.03 31.31
C ASP A 33 31.25 -16.05 29.79
N ALA A 34 32.29 -16.80 29.41
CA ALA A 34 32.40 -17.41 28.11
C ALA A 34 31.46 -18.62 28.13
N SER A 35 30.16 -18.32 28.13
CA SER A 35 29.21 -19.19 27.46
C SER A 35 29.61 -19.17 25.99
N ALA A 36 30.46 -20.13 25.62
CA ALA A 36 30.57 -20.58 24.25
C ALA A 36 29.18 -21.10 23.85
N ALA A 37 28.30 -20.16 23.46
CA ALA A 37 27.06 -20.48 22.78
C ALA A 37 27.47 -21.38 21.63
N SER A 38 27.04 -22.65 21.67
CA SER A 38 27.14 -23.54 20.53
C SER A 38 26.64 -22.75 19.34
N ALA A 39 27.55 -22.44 18.42
CA ALA A 39 27.28 -21.54 17.31
C ALA A 39 26.30 -22.24 16.36
N GLY A 40 25.00 -22.17 16.68
CA GLY A 40 23.94 -22.81 15.93
C GLY A 40 24.01 -22.44 14.45
N VAL A 41 23.58 -23.36 13.60
CA VAL A 41 23.49 -23.15 12.15
C VAL A 41 22.65 -21.89 11.91
N PRO A 42 23.15 -20.89 11.14
CA PRO A 42 22.37 -19.69 10.82
C PRO A 42 21.01 -20.06 10.22
N THR A 43 19.95 -19.36 10.62
CA THR A 43 18.60 -19.61 10.12
C THR A 43 18.50 -19.20 8.65
N PRO A 44 18.13 -20.10 7.72
CA PRO A 44 17.87 -19.73 6.34
C PRO A 44 16.65 -18.82 6.25
N VAL A 45 16.74 -17.73 5.49
CA VAL A 45 15.63 -16.82 5.21
C VAL A 45 15.38 -16.72 3.72
N ARG A 46 14.11 -16.83 3.31
CA ARG A 46 13.65 -16.56 1.95
C ARG A 46 13.03 -15.17 1.95
N ILE A 47 13.65 -14.24 1.24
CA ILE A 47 13.27 -12.83 1.16
C ILE A 47 13.46 -12.34 -0.28
N VAL A 48 12.82 -11.23 -0.62
CA VAL A 48 12.84 -10.64 -1.97
C VAL A 48 14.25 -10.35 -2.48
N ASP A 49 15.14 -9.89 -1.59
CA ASP A 49 16.54 -9.67 -1.89
C ASP A 49 17.44 -10.72 -1.22
N ASP A 50 17.83 -11.75 -1.97
CA ASP A 50 18.77 -12.77 -1.48
C ASP A 50 20.21 -12.24 -1.28
N ARG A 51 20.47 -10.97 -1.63
CA ARG A 51 21.70 -10.22 -1.31
C ARG A 51 21.51 -9.25 -0.14
N ALA A 52 20.34 -9.22 0.50
CA ALA A 52 20.06 -8.27 1.58
C ALA A 52 21.08 -8.41 2.71
N THR A 53 21.38 -7.30 3.39
CA THR A 53 22.36 -7.28 4.47
C THR A 53 21.98 -8.22 5.63
N PRO A 54 22.95 -8.67 6.45
CA PRO A 54 22.64 -9.50 7.62
C PRO A 54 21.59 -8.89 8.56
N ALA A 55 21.63 -7.57 8.76
CA ALA A 55 20.67 -6.85 9.61
C ALA A 55 19.25 -6.88 9.01
N THR A 56 19.11 -6.76 7.69
CA THR A 56 17.81 -6.81 6.99
C THR A 56 17.20 -8.21 7.04
N ARG A 57 18.02 -9.25 6.84
CA ARG A 57 17.61 -10.64 7.04
C ARG A 57 17.22 -10.93 8.48
N ALA A 58 17.96 -10.36 9.44
CA ALA A 58 17.66 -10.49 10.86
C ALA A 58 16.32 -9.82 11.22
N LEU A 59 16.03 -8.63 10.66
CA LEU A 59 14.75 -7.96 10.81
C LEU A 59 13.61 -8.84 10.29
N PHE A 60 13.69 -9.35 9.07
CA PHE A 60 12.66 -10.24 8.53
C PHE A 60 12.43 -11.47 9.42
N ALA A 61 13.52 -12.12 9.84
CA ALA A 61 13.43 -13.26 10.75
C ALA A 61 12.83 -12.87 12.12
N TYR A 62 13.08 -11.65 12.59
CA TYR A 62 12.50 -11.11 13.82
C TYR A 62 10.99 -10.92 13.67
N LEU A 63 10.52 -10.27 12.60
CA LEU A 63 9.08 -10.10 12.31
C LEU A 63 8.36 -11.45 12.36
N LYS A 64 8.87 -12.46 11.66
CA LYS A 64 8.28 -13.81 11.67
C LYS A 64 8.28 -14.47 13.06
N ARG A 65 9.35 -14.30 13.84
CA ARG A 65 9.40 -14.86 15.21
C ARG A 65 8.47 -14.14 16.19
N GLN A 66 8.08 -12.91 15.88
CA GLN A 66 7.24 -12.06 16.71
C GLN A 66 5.75 -12.35 16.55
N GLN A 67 5.34 -12.95 15.43
CA GLN A 67 3.95 -13.36 15.17
C GLN A 67 3.34 -14.07 16.38
N GLY A 68 2.25 -13.52 16.91
CA GLY A 68 1.47 -14.09 18.00
C GLY A 68 1.99 -13.81 19.40
N LYS A 69 3.20 -13.24 19.55
CA LYS A 69 3.84 -12.97 20.86
C LYS A 69 3.66 -11.55 21.38
N GLY A 70 3.23 -10.65 20.51
CA GLY A 70 3.02 -9.24 20.80
C GLY A 70 3.05 -8.44 19.50
N ILE A 71 2.32 -7.32 19.48
CA ILE A 71 2.16 -6.42 18.35
C ILE A 71 2.98 -5.16 18.61
N MET A 72 3.91 -4.86 17.70
CA MET A 72 4.73 -3.64 17.82
C MET A 72 3.90 -2.42 17.44
N PHE A 73 3.83 -1.45 18.35
CA PHE A 73 3.16 -0.18 18.08
C PHE A 73 4.06 0.72 17.22
N GLY A 74 3.47 1.33 16.20
CA GLY A 74 4.11 2.24 15.26
C GLY A 74 3.42 3.59 15.19
N HIS A 75 4.21 4.62 14.90
CA HIS A 75 3.72 5.98 14.73
C HIS A 75 4.48 6.65 13.57
N GLN A 76 3.72 7.11 12.57
CA GLN A 76 4.24 7.90 11.45
C GLN A 76 4.78 9.24 11.97
N HIS A 77 5.96 9.65 11.53
CA HIS A 77 6.56 10.94 11.86
C HIS A 77 6.74 11.26 13.36
N ASP A 78 6.82 10.25 14.24
CA ASP A 78 6.89 10.41 15.70
C ASP A 78 7.96 11.39 16.19
N LEU A 79 9.07 11.53 15.46
CA LEU A 79 10.20 12.42 15.83
C LEU A 79 10.21 13.78 15.08
N THR A 80 9.29 13.99 14.16
CA THR A 80 9.32 15.12 13.21
C THR A 80 8.05 15.96 13.21
N TYR A 81 6.94 15.39 13.66
CA TYR A 81 5.68 16.09 13.89
C TYR A 81 5.12 15.72 15.27
N GLY A 82 4.46 16.68 15.92
CA GLY A 82 3.79 16.45 17.20
C GLY A 82 3.12 17.70 17.76
N PHE A 83 2.27 17.50 18.75
CA PHE A 83 1.59 18.56 19.51
C PHE A 83 2.43 19.05 20.69
N THR A 84 3.37 18.24 21.18
CA THR A 84 4.20 18.57 22.35
C THR A 84 5.51 19.27 22.00
N PHE A 85 5.81 19.47 20.71
CA PHE A 85 7.03 20.11 20.25
C PHE A 85 6.84 20.78 18.89
N ALA A 86 7.59 21.86 18.65
CA ALA A 86 7.54 22.60 17.38
C ALA A 86 8.69 22.27 16.43
N THR A 87 9.83 21.80 16.95
CA THR A 87 11.07 21.61 16.17
C THR A 87 11.36 20.12 15.97
N PRO A 88 11.55 19.64 14.74
CA PRO A 88 11.89 18.25 14.44
C PRO A 88 13.39 17.97 14.68
N ASP A 89 13.84 18.14 15.92
CA ASP A 89 15.25 17.91 16.31
C ASP A 89 15.59 16.42 16.51
N GLY A 90 14.59 15.56 16.35
CA GLY A 90 14.69 14.12 16.52
C GLY A 90 14.80 13.67 17.98
N ARG A 91 14.48 14.53 18.96
CA ARG A 91 14.52 14.23 20.41
C ARG A 91 13.15 14.14 21.04
N ALA A 92 12.22 14.98 20.61
CA ALA A 92 10.84 14.99 21.07
C ALA A 92 9.99 13.93 20.33
N SER A 93 8.90 13.50 20.99
CA SER A 93 7.94 12.52 20.49
C SER A 93 6.68 12.61 21.33
N ASP A 94 5.52 12.65 20.67
CA ASP A 94 4.24 12.64 21.38
C ASP A 94 3.98 11.29 22.04
N THR A 95 4.38 10.17 21.41
CA THR A 95 4.30 8.84 22.04
C THR A 95 5.10 8.83 23.34
N ARG A 96 6.34 9.33 23.33
CA ARG A 96 7.18 9.42 24.53
C ARG A 96 6.60 10.38 25.57
N ALA A 97 6.02 11.50 25.15
CA ALA A 97 5.36 12.43 26.05
C ALA A 97 4.11 11.80 26.71
N ALA A 98 3.41 10.92 26.00
CA ALA A 98 2.19 10.26 26.47
C ALA A 98 2.47 9.11 27.45
N VAL A 99 3.41 8.23 27.12
CA VAL A 99 3.60 6.95 27.85
C VAL A 99 5.01 6.73 28.40
N GLY A 100 5.95 7.63 28.10
CA GLY A 100 7.33 7.56 28.58
C GLY A 100 8.28 6.71 27.72
N ASP A 101 7.79 6.09 26.65
CA ASP A 101 8.57 5.30 25.69
C ASP A 101 8.28 5.72 24.24
N HIS A 102 9.19 5.40 23.33
CA HIS A 102 9.05 5.62 21.89
C HIS A 102 8.29 4.46 21.22
N PRO A 103 7.67 4.65 20.05
CA PRO A 103 7.08 3.55 19.29
C PRO A 103 8.16 2.53 18.91
N ALA A 104 7.79 1.25 18.82
CA ALA A 104 8.67 0.21 18.31
C ALA A 104 8.96 0.38 16.81
N VAL A 105 7.98 0.93 16.07
CA VAL A 105 8.06 1.17 14.63
C VAL A 105 7.96 2.67 14.34
N PHE A 106 8.90 3.19 13.58
CA PHE A 106 8.95 4.58 13.14
C PHE A 106 8.61 4.65 11.67
N GLY A 107 7.51 5.33 11.36
CA GLY A 107 7.07 5.56 9.99
C GLY A 107 7.59 6.88 9.43
N TRP A 108 7.90 6.89 8.14
CA TRP A 108 8.34 8.05 7.36
C TRP A 108 7.73 7.98 5.97
N ASP A 109 7.67 9.10 5.25
CA ASP A 109 7.27 9.14 3.85
C ASP A 109 8.36 9.66 2.92
N THR A 110 8.29 9.26 1.64
CA THR A 110 9.11 9.84 0.57
C THR A 110 8.81 11.32 0.30
N LEU A 111 7.70 11.87 0.78
CA LEU A 111 7.43 13.33 0.74
C LEU A 111 8.55 14.16 1.39
N ILE A 112 9.32 13.58 2.32
CA ILE A 112 10.55 14.20 2.85
C ILE A 112 11.56 14.51 1.73
N LEU A 113 11.64 13.67 0.68
CA LEU A 113 12.58 13.83 -0.45
C LEU A 113 12.25 15.03 -1.33
N ASP A 114 10.97 15.38 -1.44
CA ASP A 114 10.46 16.53 -2.20
C ASP A 114 10.37 17.80 -1.32
N GLY A 115 10.55 17.63 0.00
CA GLY A 115 10.48 18.73 0.96
C GLY A 115 9.07 19.09 1.39
N ASP A 116 8.07 18.30 0.97
CA ASP A 116 6.66 18.49 1.29
C ASP A 116 6.32 18.05 2.73
N GLU A 117 7.17 17.22 3.33
CA GLU A 117 7.09 16.85 4.75
C GLU A 117 8.41 17.05 5.49
N ARG A 118 8.28 17.42 6.77
CA ARG A 118 9.43 17.58 7.68
C ARG A 118 10.12 16.24 7.91
N PRO A 119 11.47 16.23 8.01
CA PRO A 119 12.35 17.38 8.09
C PRO A 119 12.93 17.79 6.72
N GLY A 120 12.33 17.34 5.62
CA GLY A 120 12.56 17.92 4.32
C GLY A 120 12.06 19.36 4.28
N ALA A 121 12.57 20.14 3.33
CA ALA A 121 12.16 21.51 3.11
C ALA A 121 12.06 21.81 1.62
N GLN A 122 11.00 22.50 1.20
CA GLN A 122 10.76 22.87 -0.21
C GLN A 122 11.84 23.82 -0.76
N ASP A 123 12.46 24.63 0.09
CA ASP A 123 13.61 25.50 -0.25
C ASP A 123 14.96 24.79 -0.07
N GLY A 124 14.96 23.54 0.40
CA GLY A 124 16.13 22.69 0.52
C GLY A 124 16.55 22.07 -0.82
N THR A 125 17.83 21.74 -0.94
CA THR A 125 18.34 21.01 -2.10
C THR A 125 17.95 19.52 -2.04
N GLU A 126 17.93 18.85 -3.20
CA GLU A 126 17.74 17.38 -3.27
C GLU A 126 18.67 16.64 -2.28
N ALA A 127 19.95 17.04 -2.22
CA ALA A 127 20.93 16.40 -1.35
C ALA A 127 20.60 16.58 0.14
N GLU A 128 20.08 17.74 0.53
CA GLU A 128 19.68 18.03 1.90
C GLU A 128 18.45 17.24 2.33
N ASN A 129 17.46 17.12 1.45
CA ASN A 129 16.23 16.34 1.68
C ASN A 129 16.51 14.82 1.72
N ILE A 130 17.37 14.30 0.84
CA ILE A 130 17.88 12.92 0.94
C ILE A 130 18.58 12.71 2.28
N ALA A 131 19.46 13.65 2.68
CA ALA A 131 20.16 13.55 3.96
C ALA A 131 19.20 13.66 5.14
N ALA A 132 18.07 14.37 5.00
CA ALA A 132 17.01 14.46 6.00
C ALA A 132 16.33 13.12 6.23
N LEU A 133 15.91 12.43 5.16
CA LEU A 133 15.33 11.09 5.28
C LEU A 133 16.34 10.09 5.88
N SER A 134 17.60 10.10 5.41
CA SER A 134 18.64 9.26 6.02
C SER A 134 18.92 9.59 7.49
N ARG A 135 18.69 10.84 7.94
CA ARG A 135 18.80 11.21 9.36
C ARG A 135 17.65 10.60 10.17
N CYS A 136 16.41 10.69 9.70
CA CYS A 136 15.25 10.09 10.37
C CYS A 136 15.46 8.60 10.61
N ILE A 137 15.88 7.87 9.56
CA ILE A 137 16.15 6.43 9.64
C ILE A 137 17.20 6.09 10.70
N ARG A 138 18.28 6.88 10.78
CA ARG A 138 19.33 6.73 11.80
C ARG A 138 18.86 7.05 13.22
N GLN A 139 17.98 8.03 13.38
CA GLN A 139 17.46 8.43 14.69
C GLN A 139 16.52 7.39 15.30
N ALA A 140 15.70 6.75 14.47
CA ALA A 140 14.88 5.61 14.87
C ALA A 140 15.74 4.39 15.22
N ASP A 141 16.70 4.02 14.36
CA ASP A 141 17.60 2.87 14.60
C ASP A 141 18.44 3.04 15.88
N ALA A 142 18.91 4.26 16.17
CA ALA A 142 19.64 4.55 17.40
C ALA A 142 18.83 4.32 18.69
N ARG A 143 17.50 4.24 18.57
CA ARG A 143 16.57 3.89 19.66
C ARG A 143 16.19 2.41 19.67
N GLY A 144 16.76 1.60 18.77
CA GLY A 144 16.40 0.21 18.58
C GLY A 144 15.13 -0.02 17.76
N GLY A 145 14.52 1.04 17.23
CA GLY A 145 13.28 0.98 16.47
C GLY A 145 13.43 0.42 15.06
N ILE A 146 12.32 -0.02 14.49
CA ILE A 146 12.20 -0.50 13.10
C ILE A 146 11.72 0.66 12.23
N ASN A 147 12.32 0.84 11.05
CA ASN A 147 11.92 1.89 10.11
C ASN A 147 10.96 1.34 9.06
N ILE A 148 9.86 2.07 8.82
CA ILE A 148 8.97 1.88 7.67
C ILE A 148 8.99 3.17 6.84
N LEU A 149 9.06 3.02 5.53
CA LEU A 149 9.03 4.12 4.57
C LEU A 149 7.85 3.90 3.60
N SER A 150 6.77 4.64 3.79
CA SER A 150 5.69 4.80 2.81
C SER A 150 6.15 5.69 1.66
N ALA A 151 5.38 5.70 0.56
CA ALA A 151 5.71 6.54 -0.58
C ALA A 151 4.47 7.20 -1.20
N HIS A 152 4.15 8.41 -0.74
CA HIS A 152 3.27 9.32 -1.45
C HIS A 152 4.08 10.08 -2.49
N MET A 153 3.90 9.70 -3.76
CA MET A 153 4.72 10.17 -4.87
C MET A 153 4.04 11.32 -5.63
N PRO A 154 4.81 12.27 -6.20
CA PRO A 154 4.24 13.26 -7.11
C PRO A 154 3.61 12.59 -8.33
N ASN A 155 2.61 13.24 -8.93
CA ASN A 155 2.11 12.83 -10.24
C ASN A 155 3.14 13.24 -11.31
N PHE A 156 3.82 12.24 -11.89
CA PHE A 156 4.89 12.46 -12.87
C PHE A 156 4.42 13.03 -14.22
N VAL A 157 3.11 12.95 -14.51
CA VAL A 157 2.51 13.42 -15.75
C VAL A 157 2.18 14.91 -15.64
N THR A 158 1.44 15.28 -14.59
CA THR A 158 0.91 16.64 -14.40
C THR A 158 1.83 17.54 -13.57
N GLY A 159 2.69 16.96 -12.73
CA GLY A 159 3.44 17.68 -11.70
C GLY A 159 2.63 17.93 -10.41
N GLY A 160 1.41 17.40 -10.32
CA GLY A 160 0.58 17.45 -9.12
C GLY A 160 1.07 16.52 -8.01
N ASN A 161 0.29 16.40 -6.94
CA ASN A 161 0.57 15.49 -5.83
C ASN A 161 -0.08 14.11 -6.06
N PHE A 162 0.01 13.24 -5.05
CA PHE A 162 -0.50 11.88 -5.09
C PHE A 162 -2.04 11.76 -5.22
N TRP A 163 -2.81 12.81 -4.88
CA TRP A 163 -4.27 12.85 -5.07
C TRP A 163 -4.68 13.28 -6.48
N ASP A 164 -3.78 13.87 -7.26
CA ASP A 164 -4.04 14.15 -8.67
C ASP A 164 -3.99 12.83 -9.44
N THR A 165 -5.16 12.24 -9.71
CA THR A 165 -5.31 10.95 -10.36
C THR A 165 -5.27 11.01 -11.89
N THR A 166 -5.10 12.19 -12.47
CA THR A 166 -5.19 12.40 -13.91
C THR A 166 -3.92 11.96 -14.65
N GLY A 167 -4.06 11.68 -15.95
CA GLY A 167 -2.92 11.46 -16.84
C GLY A 167 -2.44 10.00 -16.98
N ARG A 168 -3.15 9.00 -16.45
CA ARG A 168 -2.82 7.57 -16.58
C ARG A 168 -1.36 7.28 -16.19
N VAL A 169 -0.96 7.79 -15.02
CA VAL A 169 0.44 7.92 -14.60
C VAL A 169 1.21 6.61 -14.70
N VAL A 170 0.65 5.49 -14.22
CA VAL A 170 1.35 4.19 -14.24
C VAL A 170 1.78 3.77 -15.65
N GLY A 171 0.87 3.86 -16.62
CA GLY A 171 1.19 3.57 -18.02
C GLY A 171 2.28 4.51 -18.61
N GLN A 172 2.40 5.73 -18.09
CA GLN A 172 3.42 6.69 -18.51
C GLN A 172 4.79 6.47 -17.85
N ILE A 173 4.84 5.87 -16.65
CA ILE A 173 6.10 5.64 -15.91
C ILE A 173 6.66 4.22 -16.09
N LEU A 174 5.88 3.27 -16.57
CA LEU A 174 6.36 1.92 -16.91
C LEU A 174 7.41 1.96 -18.05
N PRO A 175 8.25 0.91 -18.20
CA PRO A 175 9.27 0.85 -19.24
C PRO A 175 8.70 1.09 -20.66
N GLY A 176 9.17 2.15 -21.31
CA GLY A 176 8.68 2.60 -22.63
C GLY A 176 7.69 3.76 -22.58
N GLY A 177 7.17 4.10 -21.40
CA GLY A 177 6.34 5.29 -21.20
C GLY A 177 7.14 6.59 -21.19
N ALA A 178 6.48 7.71 -21.49
CA ALA A 178 7.14 9.02 -21.66
C ALA A 178 7.73 9.60 -20.35
N LYS A 179 7.26 9.13 -19.20
CA LYS A 179 7.65 9.57 -17.84
C LYS A 179 8.53 8.55 -17.11
N HIS A 180 8.99 7.53 -17.81
CA HIS A 180 9.86 6.49 -17.23
C HIS A 180 11.15 7.06 -16.60
N ALA A 181 11.78 8.03 -17.26
CA ALA A 181 13.00 8.66 -16.76
C ALA A 181 12.76 9.48 -15.48
N ASP A 182 11.62 10.17 -15.39
CA ASP A 182 11.23 10.96 -14.21
C ASP A 182 11.00 10.04 -13.00
N PHE A 183 10.34 8.90 -13.21
CA PHE A 183 10.18 7.89 -12.17
C PHE A 183 11.51 7.27 -11.73
N ASN A 184 12.42 6.99 -12.67
CA ASN A 184 13.77 6.52 -12.35
C ASN A 184 14.56 7.52 -11.52
N ALA A 185 14.43 8.83 -11.81
CA ALA A 185 15.04 9.88 -11.01
C ALA A 185 14.48 9.93 -9.58
N PHE A 186 13.17 9.70 -9.40
CA PHE A 186 12.57 9.55 -8.06
C PHE A 186 13.13 8.31 -7.33
N LEU A 187 13.16 7.15 -7.97
CA LEU A 187 13.70 5.92 -7.37
C LEU A 187 15.20 6.04 -7.03
N ASP A 188 15.96 6.84 -7.79
CA ASP A 188 17.36 7.15 -7.47
C ASP A 188 17.50 7.88 -6.13
N ARG A 189 16.59 8.81 -5.82
CA ARG A 189 16.59 9.54 -4.55
C ARG A 189 16.24 8.60 -3.39
N VAL A 190 15.26 7.72 -3.56
CA VAL A 190 14.94 6.65 -2.60
C VAL A 190 16.16 5.75 -2.37
N ALA A 191 16.83 5.31 -3.43
CA ALA A 191 18.02 4.47 -3.34
C ALA A 191 19.18 5.18 -2.62
N LYS A 192 19.42 6.46 -2.90
CA LYS A 192 20.43 7.28 -2.21
C LYS A 192 20.11 7.38 -0.71
N ALA A 193 18.87 7.67 -0.34
CA ALA A 193 18.47 7.81 1.05
C ALA A 193 18.59 6.48 1.83
N ALA A 194 18.12 5.37 1.26
CA ALA A 194 18.23 4.05 1.86
C ALA A 194 19.69 3.62 2.05
N LYS A 195 20.55 3.82 1.04
CA LYS A 195 21.98 3.50 1.13
C LYS A 195 22.77 4.42 2.07
N GLY A 196 22.33 5.67 2.21
CA GLY A 196 22.91 6.67 3.10
C GLY A 196 22.58 6.43 4.58
N ALA A 197 21.50 5.69 4.87
CA ALA A 197 21.12 5.33 6.23
C ALA A 197 22.04 4.23 6.80
N ARG A 198 23.13 4.67 7.44
CA ARG A 198 24.13 3.80 8.06
C ARG A 198 24.36 4.16 9.52
N ARG A 199 24.60 3.14 10.34
CA ARG A 199 25.14 3.29 11.69
C ARG A 199 26.55 3.89 11.66
N PRO A 200 27.06 4.42 12.78
CA PRO A 200 28.42 4.94 12.86
C PRO A 200 29.52 3.95 12.46
N ASP A 201 29.27 2.64 12.58
CA ASP A 201 30.19 1.56 12.17
C ASP A 201 30.09 1.21 10.66
N GLY A 202 29.25 1.93 9.90
CA GLY A 202 29.02 1.70 8.47
C GLY A 202 27.94 0.66 8.15
N THR A 203 27.37 -0.03 9.15
CA THR A 203 26.30 -1.00 8.95
C THR A 203 25.07 -0.32 8.34
N ALA A 204 24.55 -0.87 7.24
CA ALA A 204 23.32 -0.36 6.62
C ALA A 204 22.12 -0.64 7.53
N ILE A 205 21.24 0.34 7.67
CA ILE A 205 20.06 0.26 8.53
C ILE A 205 18.90 -0.33 7.72
N PRO A 206 18.25 -1.42 8.18
CA PRO A 206 17.09 -1.98 7.51
C PRO A 206 15.89 -1.02 7.49
N VAL A 207 15.18 -0.99 6.38
CA VAL A 207 13.92 -0.25 6.19
C VAL A 207 12.89 -1.17 5.54
N VAL A 208 11.65 -1.16 6.01
CA VAL A 208 10.53 -1.75 5.28
C VAL A 208 9.98 -0.68 4.33
N PHE A 209 10.17 -0.84 3.03
CA PHE A 209 9.67 0.08 2.01
C PHE A 209 8.30 -0.38 1.52
N ARG A 210 7.33 0.54 1.50
CA ARG A 210 5.91 0.28 1.23
C ARG A 210 5.40 1.21 0.11
N PRO A 211 5.76 0.93 -1.16
CA PRO A 211 5.31 1.73 -2.29
C PRO A 211 3.87 1.38 -2.70
N PHE A 212 3.16 2.35 -3.31
CA PHE A 212 1.85 2.16 -3.94
C PHE A 212 0.79 1.48 -3.04
N HIS A 213 0.66 1.95 -1.81
CA HIS A 213 -0.31 1.43 -0.84
C HIS A 213 -1.75 1.85 -1.16
N GLU A 214 -2.74 1.19 -0.56
CA GLU A 214 -4.17 1.47 -0.73
C GLU A 214 -4.66 1.44 -2.18
N ASN A 215 -4.01 0.65 -3.02
CA ASN A 215 -4.20 0.64 -4.47
C ASN A 215 -5.52 0.05 -4.96
N ASN A 216 -6.28 -0.60 -4.08
CA ASN A 216 -7.66 -1.02 -4.35
C ASN A 216 -8.66 0.14 -4.24
N GLY A 217 -8.28 1.26 -3.61
CA GLY A 217 -9.01 2.54 -3.65
C GLY A 217 -8.70 3.33 -4.92
N GLY A 218 -9.52 4.35 -5.21
CA GLY A 218 -9.41 5.19 -6.42
C GLY A 218 -8.88 6.61 -6.17
N TRP A 219 -8.37 6.88 -4.97
CA TRP A 219 -7.98 8.21 -4.53
C TRP A 219 -6.52 8.59 -4.79
N PHE A 220 -5.66 7.60 -5.03
CA PHE A 220 -4.29 7.83 -5.50
C PHE A 220 -4.18 7.51 -7.00
N TRP A 221 -3.25 8.16 -7.70
CA TRP A 221 -3.08 7.95 -9.14
C TRP A 221 -2.65 6.52 -9.53
N TRP A 222 -2.10 5.75 -8.59
CA TRP A 222 -1.78 4.31 -8.77
C TRP A 222 -2.94 3.37 -8.40
N GLY A 223 -4.07 3.94 -7.99
CA GLY A 223 -5.25 3.22 -7.50
C GLY A 223 -6.14 2.65 -8.60
N ALA A 224 -7.14 1.88 -8.16
CA ALA A 224 -8.18 1.32 -9.01
C ALA A 224 -8.97 2.41 -9.75
N GLY A 225 -9.42 2.10 -10.97
CA GLY A 225 -10.05 3.08 -11.87
C GLY A 225 -9.06 3.87 -12.74
N HIS A 226 -7.80 4.00 -12.31
CA HIS A 226 -6.75 4.72 -13.06
C HIS A 226 -5.59 3.83 -13.49
N THR A 227 -5.47 2.63 -12.93
CA THR A 227 -4.40 1.65 -13.15
C THR A 227 -5.00 0.25 -13.25
N THR A 228 -4.63 -0.53 -14.27
CA THR A 228 -5.07 -1.95 -14.37
C THR A 228 -4.32 -2.82 -13.37
N SER A 229 -4.82 -4.01 -13.03
CA SER A 229 -4.11 -4.85 -12.07
C SER A 229 -2.74 -5.28 -12.59
N ALA A 230 -2.65 -5.57 -13.89
CA ALA A 230 -1.39 -5.92 -14.55
C ALA A 230 -0.39 -4.75 -14.54
N GLU A 231 -0.84 -3.51 -14.78
CA GLU A 231 0.01 -2.32 -14.67
C GLU A 231 0.52 -2.11 -13.23
N TYR A 232 -0.35 -2.28 -12.23
CA TYR A 232 0.04 -2.17 -10.82
C TYR A 232 1.10 -3.23 -10.45
N ILE A 233 0.85 -4.49 -10.83
CA ILE A 233 1.79 -5.59 -10.59
C ILE A 233 3.15 -5.26 -11.21
N GLU A 234 3.17 -4.81 -12.47
CA GLU A 234 4.41 -4.50 -13.16
C GLU A 234 5.13 -3.26 -12.61
N VAL A 235 4.44 -2.21 -12.17
CA VAL A 235 5.11 -1.04 -11.60
C VAL A 235 5.69 -1.35 -10.21
N PHE A 236 5.03 -2.21 -9.44
CA PHE A 236 5.59 -2.71 -8.18
C PHE A 236 6.83 -3.57 -8.44
N ARG A 237 6.77 -4.53 -9.38
CA ARG A 237 7.91 -5.37 -9.78
C ARG A 237 9.08 -4.53 -10.27
N TYR A 238 8.82 -3.57 -11.16
CA TYR A 238 9.83 -2.66 -11.68
C TYR A 238 10.50 -1.88 -10.55
N THR A 239 9.74 -1.36 -9.59
CA THR A 239 10.26 -0.63 -8.43
C THR A 239 11.22 -1.49 -7.61
N VAL A 240 10.82 -2.73 -7.29
CA VAL A 240 11.67 -3.68 -6.56
C VAL A 240 12.95 -3.98 -7.36
N GLU A 241 12.84 -4.28 -8.64
CA GLU A 241 13.97 -4.65 -9.50
C GLU A 241 14.92 -3.48 -9.73
N TYR A 242 14.39 -2.27 -9.92
CA TYR A 242 15.19 -1.09 -10.09
C TYR A 242 15.99 -0.78 -8.82
N LEU A 243 15.36 -0.83 -7.64
CA LEU A 243 16.05 -0.60 -6.37
C LEU A 243 17.04 -1.74 -6.05
N ARG A 244 16.62 -3.01 -6.14
CA ARG A 244 17.42 -4.19 -5.78
C ARG A 244 18.52 -4.50 -6.80
N ASP A 245 18.18 -4.51 -8.08
CA ASP A 245 19.05 -5.06 -9.14
C ASP A 245 19.83 -3.96 -9.86
N THR A 246 19.17 -2.87 -10.24
CA THR A 246 19.81 -1.75 -10.97
C THR A 246 20.59 -0.85 -10.02
N ARG A 247 19.98 -0.47 -8.90
CA ARG A 247 20.60 0.41 -7.90
C ARG A 247 21.28 -0.34 -6.78
N GLY A 248 21.13 -1.65 -6.63
CA GLY A 248 21.88 -2.43 -5.64
C GLY A 248 21.61 -2.00 -4.19
N VAL A 249 20.35 -1.71 -3.87
CA VAL A 249 19.90 -1.40 -2.51
C VAL A 249 19.62 -2.73 -1.80
N HIS A 250 20.38 -3.01 -0.75
CA HIS A 250 20.37 -4.29 -0.04
C HIS A 250 19.87 -4.20 1.41
N ASN A 251 19.28 -3.08 1.79
CA ASN A 251 18.75 -2.84 3.12
C ASN A 251 17.24 -2.60 3.17
N LEU A 252 16.52 -3.03 2.12
CA LEU A 252 15.06 -2.94 2.07
C LEU A 252 14.42 -4.32 2.29
N LEU A 253 13.29 -4.31 3.00
CA LEU A 253 12.22 -5.30 2.86
C LEU A 253 11.06 -4.62 2.12
N TYR A 254 10.27 -5.36 1.36
CA TYR A 254 9.17 -4.78 0.56
C TYR A 254 7.80 -5.15 1.14
N ALA A 255 6.96 -4.15 1.37
CA ALA A 255 5.61 -4.31 1.88
C ALA A 255 4.55 -3.99 0.81
N TYR A 256 3.51 -4.81 0.76
CA TYR A 256 2.32 -4.63 -0.07
C TYR A 256 1.10 -4.51 0.85
N SER A 257 0.34 -3.42 0.74
CA SER A 257 -0.76 -3.10 1.66
C SER A 257 -1.93 -2.41 0.94
N PRO A 258 -2.86 -3.18 0.38
CA PRO A 258 -4.18 -2.68 0.01
C PRO A 258 -4.95 -2.13 1.23
N ASN A 259 -5.90 -1.24 0.97
CA ASN A 259 -6.89 -0.74 1.93
C ASN A 259 -7.91 -1.82 2.31
N SER A 260 -8.61 -1.63 3.43
CA SER A 260 -9.66 -2.49 3.97
C SER A 260 -10.84 -2.78 3.04
N GLY A 261 -11.66 -3.77 3.44
CA GLY A 261 -12.95 -4.06 2.80
C GLY A 261 -12.98 -5.37 2.02
N PHE A 262 -12.27 -6.41 2.46
CA PHE A 262 -12.22 -7.70 1.76
C PHE A 262 -13.23 -8.73 2.28
N GLY A 263 -13.78 -8.53 3.49
CA GLY A 263 -14.68 -9.49 4.13
C GLY A 263 -14.02 -10.87 4.31
N GLY A 264 -12.69 -10.91 4.40
CA GLY A 264 -11.91 -12.15 4.48
C GLY A 264 -11.74 -12.94 3.17
N ASP A 265 -12.22 -12.42 2.03
CA ASP A 265 -12.00 -13.01 0.70
C ASP A 265 -10.62 -12.61 0.12
N PRO A 266 -9.69 -13.57 -0.07
CA PRO A 266 -8.37 -13.28 -0.62
C PRO A 266 -8.39 -12.86 -2.09
N THR A 267 -9.50 -13.05 -2.83
CA THR A 267 -9.57 -12.75 -4.27
C THR A 267 -9.30 -11.27 -4.54
N GLY A 268 -10.00 -10.37 -3.83
CA GLY A 268 -9.79 -8.93 -3.95
C GLY A 268 -8.40 -8.50 -3.47
N TYR A 269 -7.94 -9.05 -2.34
CA TYR A 269 -6.61 -8.74 -1.79
C TYR A 269 -5.47 -9.16 -2.71
N LEU A 270 -5.62 -10.30 -3.39
CA LEU A 270 -4.60 -10.86 -4.29
C LEU A 270 -4.69 -10.35 -5.73
N ARG A 271 -5.76 -9.64 -6.09
CA ARG A 271 -6.00 -9.13 -7.46
C ARG A 271 -4.79 -8.36 -8.01
N THR A 272 -4.16 -7.56 -7.17
CA THR A 272 -3.01 -6.71 -7.51
C THR A 272 -1.71 -7.19 -6.86
N TYR A 273 -1.69 -8.43 -6.33
CA TYR A 273 -0.53 -8.95 -5.63
C TYR A 273 0.68 -9.12 -6.57
N PRO A 274 1.82 -8.45 -6.31
CA PRO A 274 2.98 -8.48 -7.22
C PRO A 274 3.61 -9.87 -7.38
N GLY A 275 3.35 -10.77 -6.41
CA GLY A 275 3.87 -12.13 -6.36
C GLY A 275 4.90 -12.37 -5.26
N ASP A 276 5.08 -13.64 -4.89
CA ASP A 276 5.92 -14.07 -3.76
C ASP A 276 7.40 -13.63 -3.84
N ALA A 277 7.89 -13.34 -5.05
CA ALA A 277 9.27 -12.92 -5.32
C ALA A 277 9.51 -11.41 -5.11
N PHE A 278 8.46 -10.64 -4.86
CA PHE A 278 8.50 -9.17 -4.79
C PHE A 278 8.02 -8.59 -3.47
N VAL A 279 7.40 -9.40 -2.60
CA VAL A 279 6.86 -8.94 -1.32
C VAL A 279 7.42 -9.74 -0.15
N ASP A 280 7.91 -9.07 0.90
CA ASP A 280 8.34 -9.65 2.17
C ASP A 280 7.25 -9.52 3.25
N VAL A 281 6.50 -8.41 3.26
CA VAL A 281 5.49 -8.07 4.26
C VAL A 281 4.12 -7.92 3.58
N LEU A 282 3.13 -8.68 4.05
CA LEU A 282 1.72 -8.53 3.66
C LEU A 282 1.04 -7.61 4.68
N GLY A 283 0.66 -6.43 4.22
CA GLY A 283 0.02 -5.39 5.00
C GLY A 283 -1.46 -5.25 4.70
N TYR A 284 -2.09 -4.39 5.46
CA TYR A 284 -3.51 -4.06 5.45
C TYR A 284 -3.66 -2.68 6.10
N ASP A 285 -4.36 -1.77 5.44
CA ASP A 285 -4.61 -0.41 5.92
C ASP A 285 -6.10 -0.26 6.26
N SER A 286 -6.44 0.24 7.45
CA SER A 286 -7.84 0.40 7.86
C SER A 286 -8.06 1.52 8.88
N TYR A 287 -8.90 2.49 8.51
CA TYR A 287 -9.32 3.56 9.38
C TYR A 287 -10.78 3.39 9.83
N ASP A 288 -11.08 3.85 11.06
CA ASP A 288 -12.39 3.75 11.69
C ASP A 288 -13.08 5.11 11.81
N ASP A 289 -14.19 5.29 11.10
CA ASP A 289 -15.07 6.44 11.25
C ASP A 289 -16.27 6.15 12.17
N SER A 290 -16.37 4.97 12.74
CA SER A 290 -17.53 4.47 13.50
C SER A 290 -17.36 4.51 15.03
N ALA A 291 -16.23 5.02 15.51
CA ALA A 291 -15.88 5.08 16.94
C ALA A 291 -15.81 3.70 17.62
N GLY A 292 -15.26 2.71 16.93
CA GLY A 292 -15.00 1.36 17.44
C GLY A 292 -16.25 0.49 17.44
N SER A 293 -17.11 0.64 16.43
CA SER A 293 -18.30 -0.19 16.31
C SER A 293 -17.93 -1.67 16.18
N THR A 294 -18.81 -2.56 16.65
CA THR A 294 -18.63 -4.01 16.51
C THR A 294 -18.47 -4.42 15.04
N ALA A 295 -19.23 -3.81 14.13
CA ALA A 295 -19.14 -4.10 12.70
C ALA A 295 -17.75 -3.79 12.12
N TRP A 296 -17.18 -2.63 12.46
CA TRP A 296 -15.83 -2.27 12.01
C TRP A 296 -14.76 -3.20 12.62
N LEU A 297 -14.85 -3.47 13.93
CA LEU A 297 -13.90 -4.37 14.62
C LEU A 297 -13.94 -5.80 14.05
N ASP A 298 -15.12 -6.35 13.82
CA ASP A 298 -15.30 -7.69 13.26
C ASP A 298 -14.78 -7.76 11.82
N GLY A 299 -15.02 -6.73 11.00
CA GLY A 299 -14.47 -6.62 9.65
C GLY A 299 -12.95 -6.56 9.63
N LEU A 300 -12.35 -5.72 10.49
CA LEU A 300 -10.90 -5.61 10.64
C LEU A 300 -10.29 -6.94 11.07
N VAL A 301 -10.85 -7.61 12.08
CA VAL A 301 -10.35 -8.90 12.56
C VAL A 301 -10.43 -9.97 11.46
N THR A 302 -11.54 -10.00 10.71
CA THR A 302 -11.76 -10.93 9.60
C THR A 302 -10.71 -10.75 8.50
N ASP A 303 -10.44 -9.52 8.09
CA ASP A 303 -9.43 -9.22 7.07
C ASP A 303 -8.01 -9.49 7.58
N LEU A 304 -7.68 -9.13 8.83
CA LEU A 304 -6.37 -9.44 9.41
C LEU A 304 -6.12 -10.95 9.50
N ALA A 305 -7.15 -11.74 9.85
CA ALA A 305 -7.05 -13.20 9.85
C ALA A 305 -6.75 -13.76 8.45
N MET A 306 -7.37 -13.19 7.41
CA MET A 306 -7.06 -13.51 6.01
C MET A 306 -5.61 -13.18 5.66
N VAL A 307 -5.13 -11.97 5.97
CA VAL A 307 -3.75 -11.53 5.67
C VAL A 307 -2.72 -12.40 6.38
N VAL A 308 -2.97 -12.75 7.65
CA VAL A 308 -2.11 -13.66 8.43
C VAL A 308 -2.04 -15.04 7.78
N ARG A 309 -3.18 -15.60 7.37
CA ARG A 309 -3.24 -16.91 6.69
C ARG A 309 -2.40 -16.88 5.41
N LEU A 310 -2.61 -15.87 4.55
CA LEU A 310 -1.84 -15.69 3.32
C LEU A 310 -0.33 -15.53 3.60
N ALA A 311 0.04 -14.76 4.63
CA ALA A 311 1.43 -14.56 4.99
C ALA A 311 2.07 -15.86 5.46
N ASN A 312 1.38 -16.63 6.30
CA ASN A 312 1.88 -17.91 6.81
C ASN A 312 2.06 -18.94 5.68
N GLU A 313 1.10 -19.06 4.77
CA GLU A 313 1.18 -19.94 3.59
C GLU A 313 2.37 -19.61 2.69
N ARG A 314 2.70 -18.32 2.57
CA ARG A 314 3.75 -17.78 1.70
C ARG A 314 5.09 -17.58 2.41
N GLY A 315 5.13 -17.87 3.71
CA GLY A 315 6.29 -17.64 4.57
C GLY A 315 6.69 -16.17 4.71
N LYS A 316 5.74 -15.23 4.58
CA LYS A 316 5.89 -13.77 4.70
C LYS A 316 5.55 -13.28 6.11
N ALA A 317 5.71 -11.99 6.37
CA ALA A 317 5.30 -11.36 7.63
C ALA A 317 3.97 -10.60 7.47
N PRO A 318 2.94 -10.84 8.30
CA PRO A 318 1.70 -10.06 8.28
C PRO A 318 1.80 -8.80 9.15
N ALA A 319 1.07 -7.75 8.76
CA ALA A 319 1.04 -6.46 9.46
C ALA A 319 -0.28 -5.72 9.28
N LEU A 320 -0.64 -4.91 10.27
CA LEU A 320 -1.62 -3.83 10.14
C LEU A 320 -0.83 -2.57 9.78
N THR A 321 -0.57 -2.37 8.49
CA THR A 321 0.40 -1.37 8.01
C THR A 321 -0.06 0.06 8.25
N GLU A 322 -1.36 0.30 8.32
CA GLU A 322 -1.96 1.53 8.84
C GLU A 322 -3.22 1.27 9.65
N PHE A 323 -3.41 2.04 10.72
CA PHE A 323 -4.66 2.09 11.46
C PHE A 323 -4.90 3.45 12.11
N GLY A 324 -6.16 3.81 12.32
CA GLY A 324 -6.50 5.00 13.09
C GLY A 324 -7.99 5.26 13.19
N GLU A 325 -8.38 6.18 14.06
CA GLU A 325 -9.74 6.71 14.12
C GLU A 325 -9.82 7.95 13.21
N SER A 326 -10.82 7.99 12.33
CA SER A 326 -10.99 9.00 11.27
C SER A 326 -12.26 9.85 11.39
N GLY A 327 -13.20 9.52 12.28
CA GLY A 327 -14.39 10.36 12.50
C GLY A 327 -14.15 11.53 13.47
N PRO A 328 -15.19 12.17 14.02
CA PRO A 328 -15.00 13.22 15.01
C PRO A 328 -14.22 12.72 16.23
N GLU A 329 -13.25 13.51 16.71
CA GLU A 329 -12.42 13.14 17.85
C GLU A 329 -13.24 12.95 19.15
N ASN A 330 -12.72 12.13 20.06
CA ASN A 330 -13.25 11.92 21.43
C ASN A 330 -14.63 11.24 21.54
N ARG A 331 -15.11 10.58 20.49
CA ARG A 331 -16.38 9.82 20.52
C ARG A 331 -16.33 8.55 21.37
N ASN A 332 -15.19 7.87 21.41
CA ASN A 332 -15.01 6.63 22.16
C ASN A 332 -13.76 6.68 23.04
N PRO A 333 -13.88 6.86 24.38
CA PRO A 333 -12.75 6.95 25.29
C PRO A 333 -12.03 5.61 25.57
N LYS A 334 -12.37 4.53 24.84
CA LYS A 334 -11.82 3.18 24.98
C LYS A 334 -11.34 2.56 23.66
N TRP A 335 -11.15 3.40 22.64
CA TRP A 335 -10.92 2.95 21.28
C TRP A 335 -9.66 2.07 21.12
N PHE A 336 -8.51 2.46 21.68
CA PHE A 336 -7.26 1.69 21.55
C PHE A 336 -7.36 0.34 22.25
N THR A 337 -7.92 0.31 23.46
CA THR A 337 -8.04 -0.94 24.22
C THR A 337 -9.07 -1.90 23.63
N GLN A 338 -10.15 -1.38 23.03
CA GLN A 338 -11.14 -2.20 22.31
C GLN A 338 -10.56 -2.78 21.03
N LEU A 339 -9.85 -1.98 20.22
CA LEU A 339 -9.15 -2.48 19.03
C LEU A 339 -8.15 -3.58 19.40
N LEU A 340 -7.29 -3.33 20.40
CA LEU A 340 -6.33 -4.33 20.87
C LEU A 340 -7.02 -5.62 21.33
N GLY A 341 -8.10 -5.49 22.12
CA GLY A 341 -8.86 -6.63 22.63
C GLY A 341 -9.47 -7.48 21.50
N ALA A 342 -10.03 -6.84 20.47
CA ALA A 342 -10.58 -7.53 19.30
C ALA A 342 -9.48 -8.30 18.54
N VAL A 343 -8.35 -7.67 18.26
CA VAL A 343 -7.20 -8.30 17.58
C VAL A 343 -6.64 -9.47 18.40
N GLN A 344 -6.49 -9.32 19.71
CA GLN A 344 -5.95 -10.36 20.59
C GLN A 344 -6.87 -11.59 20.73
N ALA A 345 -8.19 -11.37 20.66
CA ALA A 345 -9.19 -12.40 20.85
C ALA A 345 -9.18 -13.43 19.70
N ASP A 346 -8.84 -13.01 18.48
CA ASP A 346 -8.75 -13.90 17.33
C ASP A 346 -7.36 -14.57 17.23
N PRO A 347 -7.30 -15.91 17.06
CA PRO A 347 -6.03 -16.65 17.03
C PRO A 347 -5.15 -16.37 15.80
N LEU A 348 -5.74 -15.89 14.69
CA LEU A 348 -5.01 -15.49 13.49
C LEU A 348 -4.68 -14.00 13.53
N ALA A 349 -5.67 -13.11 13.70
CA ALA A 349 -5.45 -11.66 13.66
C ALA A 349 -4.37 -11.21 14.65
N ARG A 350 -4.30 -11.80 15.85
CA ARG A 350 -3.23 -11.52 16.82
C ARG A 350 -1.80 -11.79 16.31
N GLN A 351 -1.64 -12.52 15.21
CA GLN A 351 -0.33 -12.84 14.65
C GLN A 351 0.26 -11.73 13.78
N VAL A 352 -0.45 -10.63 13.55
CA VAL A 352 0.13 -9.43 12.94
C VAL A 352 1.33 -8.95 13.76
N THR A 353 2.39 -8.54 13.07
CA THR A 353 3.69 -8.27 13.71
C THR A 353 3.80 -6.85 14.25
N HIS A 354 3.15 -5.90 13.58
CA HIS A 354 3.10 -4.50 13.96
C HIS A 354 1.78 -3.87 13.52
N MET A 355 1.46 -2.76 14.18
CA MET A 355 0.40 -1.83 13.80
C MET A 355 0.94 -0.41 13.83
N LEU A 356 0.77 0.36 12.76
CA LEU A 356 1.28 1.73 12.66
C LEU A 356 0.14 2.73 12.51
N THR A 357 0.08 3.73 13.40
CA THR A 357 -0.90 4.83 13.27
C THR A 357 -0.27 6.06 12.63
N TRP A 358 -1.13 6.96 12.13
CA TRP A 358 -0.71 8.08 11.30
C TRP A 358 -0.10 9.25 12.09
N ALA A 359 0.34 10.29 11.38
CA ALA A 359 1.16 11.35 11.93
C ALA A 359 0.38 12.39 12.73
N ASN A 360 0.92 12.78 13.89
CA ASN A 360 0.47 13.96 14.63
C ASN A 360 1.02 15.26 14.01
N PHE A 361 0.47 15.73 12.88
CA PHE A 361 0.97 16.94 12.18
C PHE A 361 0.96 18.23 13.03
N GLY A 362 0.17 18.27 14.11
CA GLY A 362 0.14 19.33 15.11
C GLY A 362 -0.80 20.49 14.76
N GLY A 363 -0.78 21.55 15.56
CA GLY A 363 -1.66 22.70 15.36
C GLY A 363 -3.13 22.34 15.58
N THR A 364 -3.96 22.51 14.55
CA THR A 364 -5.41 22.19 14.59
C THR A 364 -5.75 20.89 13.86
N THR A 365 -4.75 20.12 13.42
CA THR A 365 -4.99 18.80 12.83
C THR A 365 -5.44 17.82 13.91
N ARG A 366 -5.98 16.67 13.50
CA ARG A 366 -6.30 15.59 14.43
C ARG A 366 -5.05 14.97 15.06
N ALA A 367 -5.19 14.36 16.22
CA ALA A 367 -4.16 13.55 16.87
C ALA A 367 -4.45 12.05 16.70
N TYR A 368 -3.52 11.32 16.08
CA TYR A 368 -3.56 9.87 16.00
C TYR A 368 -2.91 9.20 17.22
N VAL A 369 -1.94 9.87 17.84
CA VAL A 369 -1.39 9.49 19.14
C VAL A 369 -1.81 10.51 20.19
N PRO A 370 -2.50 10.10 21.27
CA PRO A 370 -2.88 11.02 22.34
C PRO A 370 -1.65 11.65 23.02
N TYR A 371 -1.66 12.96 23.21
CA TYR A 371 -0.61 13.71 23.92
C TYR A 371 -1.09 14.14 25.33
N PRO A 372 -0.21 14.65 26.22
CA PRO A 372 -0.62 15.21 27.51
C PRO A 372 -1.74 16.24 27.40
N GLY A 373 -2.92 15.92 27.96
CA GLY A 373 -4.13 16.74 27.89
C GLY A 373 -5.17 16.26 26.87
N HIS A 374 -4.84 15.31 25.99
CA HIS A 374 -5.77 14.70 25.06
C HIS A 374 -6.74 13.73 25.77
N ALA A 375 -8.02 13.68 25.37
CA ALA A 375 -9.03 12.92 26.12
C ALA A 375 -8.83 11.39 26.03
N LEU A 376 -8.24 10.89 24.95
CA LEU A 376 -7.89 9.47 24.78
C LEU A 376 -6.61 9.03 25.52
N LEU A 377 -5.87 9.96 26.15
CA LEU A 377 -4.61 9.63 26.84
C LEU A 377 -4.76 8.51 27.90
N PRO A 378 -5.80 8.50 28.77
CA PRO A 378 -5.95 7.42 29.75
C PRO A 378 -6.12 6.03 29.12
N ASP A 379 -6.76 5.97 27.95
CA ASP A 379 -6.92 4.73 27.20
C ASP A 379 -5.62 4.28 26.55
N PHE A 380 -4.91 5.21 25.91
CA PHE A 380 -3.62 4.91 25.29
C PHE A 380 -2.55 4.48 26.32
N VAL A 381 -2.57 5.07 27.53
CA VAL A 381 -1.74 4.62 28.66
C VAL A 381 -2.12 3.20 29.10
N THR A 382 -3.40 2.82 29.00
CA THR A 382 -3.86 1.45 29.31
C THR A 382 -3.42 0.48 28.21
N TYR A 383 -3.59 0.86 26.94
CA TYR A 383 -3.09 0.15 25.77
C TYR A 383 -1.60 -0.15 25.89
N HIS A 384 -0.77 0.87 26.15
CA HIS A 384 0.69 0.72 26.32
C HIS A 384 1.10 -0.22 27.47
N LYS A 385 0.29 -0.30 28.54
CA LYS A 385 0.57 -1.21 29.67
C LYS A 385 0.19 -2.65 29.39
N ASP A 386 -0.56 -2.93 28.31
CA ASP A 386 -0.87 -4.29 27.93
C ASP A 386 0.42 -4.98 27.46
N PRO A 387 0.77 -6.14 28.05
CA PRO A 387 2.04 -6.83 27.75
C PRO A 387 2.13 -7.35 26.32
N TYR A 388 1.03 -7.31 25.56
CA TYR A 388 1.03 -7.66 24.15
C TYR A 388 1.41 -6.50 23.24
N THR A 389 1.30 -5.26 23.69
CA THR A 389 1.77 -4.11 22.93
C THR A 389 3.26 -3.91 23.19
N LEU A 390 4.05 -3.75 22.13
CA LEU A 390 5.49 -3.61 22.23
C LEU A 390 5.92 -2.23 21.74
N PHE A 391 6.69 -1.54 22.57
CA PHE A 391 7.29 -0.24 22.29
C PHE A 391 8.81 -0.39 22.17
N ALA A 392 9.53 0.70 21.89
CA ALA A 392 10.97 0.66 21.62
C ALA A 392 11.77 0.00 22.76
N ALA A 393 11.40 0.27 24.02
CA ALA A 393 12.08 -0.29 25.18
C ALA A 393 11.83 -1.80 25.37
N ASP A 394 10.88 -2.41 24.66
CA ASP A 394 10.60 -3.85 24.69
C ASP A 394 11.39 -4.63 23.65
N LEU A 395 11.91 -3.96 22.61
CA LEU A 395 12.59 -4.61 21.50
C LEU A 395 13.94 -5.20 21.92
N ARG A 396 14.17 -6.48 21.57
CA ARG A 396 15.42 -7.19 21.85
C ARG A 396 15.87 -7.99 20.62
N GLY A 397 17.12 -7.80 20.22
CA GLY A 397 17.76 -8.62 19.18
C GLY A 397 17.12 -8.53 17.78
N VAL A 398 16.47 -7.41 17.45
CA VAL A 398 15.79 -7.16 16.18
C VAL A 398 16.73 -7.39 14.98
N PHE A 399 17.95 -6.86 15.07
CA PHE A 399 18.90 -6.80 13.95
C PHE A 399 20.10 -7.75 14.08
N SER A 400 20.10 -8.67 15.06
CA SER A 400 21.30 -9.46 15.42
C SER A 400 21.18 -10.97 15.19
N ALA A 401 20.03 -11.45 14.71
CA ALA A 401 19.86 -12.88 14.42
C ALA A 401 20.85 -13.38 13.36
N ARG A 402 21.49 -14.52 13.62
CA ARG A 402 22.39 -15.17 12.65
C ARG A 402 21.55 -15.82 11.55
N THR A 403 21.60 -15.25 10.35
CA THR A 403 20.80 -15.69 9.19
C THR A 403 21.64 -15.88 7.94
N THR A 404 21.19 -16.78 7.07
CA THR A 404 21.71 -16.97 5.71
C THR A 404 20.59 -16.73 4.70
N ALA A 405 20.89 -16.05 3.61
CA ALA A 405 19.92 -15.91 2.52
C ALA A 405 19.75 -17.26 1.80
N VAL A 406 18.51 -17.60 1.48
CA VAL A 406 18.22 -18.63 0.50
C VAL A 406 18.19 -17.97 -0.87
N ARG A 407 18.98 -18.51 -1.79
CA ARG A 407 19.08 -17.97 -3.15
C ARG A 407 17.72 -18.02 -3.85
N ASN A 408 17.37 -16.94 -4.53
CA ASN A 408 16.15 -16.86 -5.32
C ASN A 408 16.27 -17.73 -6.57
N ALA A 409 15.18 -18.41 -6.91
CA ALA A 409 15.08 -19.13 -8.18
C ALA A 409 15.04 -18.11 -9.34
N PRO A 410 15.54 -18.48 -10.54
CA PRO A 410 15.32 -17.66 -11.72
C PRO A 410 13.82 -17.41 -11.94
N LEU A 411 13.48 -16.17 -12.25
CA LEU A 411 12.13 -15.74 -12.59
C LEU A 411 12.17 -15.00 -13.92
N MET A 412 11.11 -15.13 -14.70
CA MET A 412 10.90 -14.33 -15.91
C MET A 412 9.46 -13.79 -15.86
N HIS A 413 9.29 -12.54 -16.29
CA HIS A 413 7.98 -11.94 -16.52
C HIS A 413 7.98 -11.02 -17.73
N LEU A 414 6.81 -10.88 -18.35
CA LEU A 414 6.51 -9.95 -19.42
C LEU A 414 6.27 -8.55 -18.84
N VAL A 415 7.09 -7.59 -19.25
CA VAL A 415 7.07 -6.20 -18.73
C VAL A 415 6.15 -5.32 -19.57
N THR A 416 6.27 -5.41 -20.90
CA THR A 416 5.38 -4.71 -21.84
C THR A 416 5.18 -5.56 -23.10
N PRO A 417 4.00 -5.55 -23.73
CA PRO A 417 2.75 -5.05 -23.16
C PRO A 417 2.31 -5.84 -21.92
N THR A 418 1.71 -5.20 -20.92
CA THR A 418 1.16 -5.88 -19.73
C THR A 418 -0.10 -6.67 -20.11
N ASP A 419 -0.56 -7.57 -19.23
CA ASP A 419 -1.82 -8.28 -19.46
C ASP A 419 -2.98 -7.29 -19.64
N ARG A 420 -3.75 -7.52 -20.71
CA ARG A 420 -4.84 -6.68 -21.23
C ARG A 420 -4.46 -5.25 -21.58
N GLN A 421 -3.18 -4.94 -21.72
CA GLN A 421 -2.78 -3.66 -22.28
C GLN A 421 -3.33 -3.50 -23.70
N ARG A 422 -3.96 -2.35 -23.95
CA ARG A 422 -4.44 -1.98 -25.28
C ARG A 422 -3.34 -1.32 -26.10
N VAL A 423 -3.16 -1.79 -27.33
CA VAL A 423 -2.22 -1.27 -28.31
C VAL A 423 -3.00 -0.74 -29.52
N THR A 424 -2.96 0.57 -29.71
CA THR A 424 -3.64 1.24 -30.82
C THR A 424 -2.70 1.62 -31.97
N ALA A 425 -1.39 1.65 -31.72
CA ALA A 425 -0.38 1.92 -32.74
C ALA A 425 -0.10 0.68 -33.61
N ASP A 426 0.39 0.91 -34.84
CA ASP A 426 0.78 -0.15 -35.79
C ASP A 426 1.92 -1.05 -35.30
N SER A 427 2.61 -0.66 -34.23
CA SER A 427 3.62 -1.48 -33.56
C SER A 427 3.79 -1.08 -32.09
N THR A 428 4.27 -2.03 -31.30
CA THR A 428 4.70 -1.81 -29.91
C THR A 428 6.01 -2.56 -29.63
N THR A 429 6.58 -2.38 -28.44
CA THR A 429 7.79 -3.10 -28.02
C THR A 429 7.44 -4.16 -26.99
N VAL A 430 7.87 -5.40 -27.24
CA VAL A 430 7.84 -6.47 -26.24
C VAL A 430 9.07 -6.33 -25.37
N ARG A 431 8.92 -6.29 -24.04
CA ARG A 431 10.01 -6.29 -23.06
C ARG A 431 9.82 -7.43 -22.08
N VAL A 432 10.89 -8.18 -21.84
CA VAL A 432 10.89 -9.30 -20.89
C VAL A 432 12.02 -9.10 -19.89
N ARG A 433 11.72 -9.29 -18.61
CA ARG A 433 12.72 -9.32 -17.55
C ARG A 433 13.03 -10.76 -17.16
N VAL A 434 14.30 -11.04 -16.92
CA VAL A 434 14.76 -12.28 -16.29
C VAL A 434 15.58 -11.90 -15.06
N THR A 435 15.17 -12.32 -13.88
CA THR A 435 15.89 -12.07 -12.62
C THR A 435 16.52 -13.35 -12.08
N SER A 436 17.51 -13.20 -11.20
CA SER A 436 18.18 -14.32 -10.50
C SER A 436 18.79 -15.41 -11.41
N GLY A 437 19.16 -15.06 -12.64
CA GLY A 437 19.72 -15.98 -13.63
C GLY A 437 20.18 -15.27 -14.90
N LYS A 438 20.69 -16.03 -15.87
CA LYS A 438 20.99 -15.54 -17.22
C LYS A 438 20.28 -16.42 -18.24
N ALA A 439 19.43 -15.80 -19.06
CA ALA A 439 18.81 -16.50 -20.18
C ALA A 439 19.80 -16.62 -21.35
N SER A 440 19.92 -17.83 -21.89
CA SER A 440 20.69 -18.10 -23.12
C SER A 440 19.96 -17.65 -24.38
N ARG A 441 18.63 -17.56 -24.30
CA ARG A 441 17.73 -17.15 -25.37
C ARG A 441 16.42 -16.69 -24.77
N VAL A 442 15.91 -15.57 -25.27
CA VAL A 442 14.57 -15.07 -24.96
C VAL A 442 13.81 -14.87 -26.27
N THR A 443 12.55 -15.29 -26.32
CA THR A 443 11.71 -15.22 -27.52
C THR A 443 10.29 -14.85 -27.17
N TYR A 444 9.56 -14.26 -28.12
CA TYR A 444 8.11 -14.10 -28.05
C TYR A 444 7.42 -14.81 -29.23
N SER A 445 6.16 -15.17 -29.07
CA SER A 445 5.27 -15.66 -30.12
C SER A 445 3.87 -15.08 -29.93
N VAL A 446 3.16 -14.89 -31.03
CA VAL A 446 1.77 -14.39 -31.03
C VAL A 446 0.84 -15.52 -31.48
N ASN A 447 -0.24 -15.77 -30.75
CA ASN A 447 -1.26 -16.77 -31.04
C ASN A 447 -0.69 -18.17 -31.35
N GLY A 448 0.33 -18.60 -30.58
CA GLY A 448 1.02 -19.89 -30.78
C GLY A 448 1.85 -19.97 -32.08
N GLY A 449 2.04 -18.86 -32.77
CA GLY A 449 2.81 -18.77 -34.02
C GLY A 449 4.33 -18.89 -33.83
N ARG A 450 5.06 -18.52 -34.88
CA ARG A 450 6.53 -18.65 -34.91
C ARG A 450 7.18 -17.78 -33.82
N ALA A 451 8.04 -18.41 -33.01
CA ALA A 451 8.88 -17.71 -32.04
C ALA A 451 9.88 -16.75 -32.70
N ARG A 452 9.93 -15.52 -32.20
CA ARG A 452 10.81 -14.42 -32.63
C ARG A 452 11.78 -14.06 -31.50
N PRO A 453 13.07 -13.85 -31.77
CA PRO A 453 14.06 -13.56 -30.73
C PRO A 453 13.91 -12.14 -30.18
N LEU A 454 14.09 -12.00 -28.87
CA LEU A 454 14.28 -10.72 -28.18
C LEU A 454 15.77 -10.49 -27.91
N ARG A 455 16.20 -9.23 -27.84
CA ARG A 455 17.60 -8.84 -27.64
C ARG A 455 17.77 -7.99 -26.38
N PRO A 456 18.88 -8.12 -25.63
CA PRO A 456 19.15 -7.23 -24.51
C PRO A 456 19.13 -5.75 -24.94
N ASP A 457 18.46 -4.90 -24.17
CA ASP A 457 18.47 -3.44 -24.32
C ASP A 457 19.31 -2.76 -23.23
N ALA A 458 19.38 -1.43 -23.28
CA ALA A 458 20.18 -0.62 -22.37
C ALA A 458 19.65 -0.59 -20.92
N ASP A 459 18.36 -0.85 -20.74
CA ASP A 459 17.68 -0.82 -19.44
C ASP A 459 17.67 -2.21 -18.76
N GLY A 460 18.29 -3.21 -19.41
CA GLY A 460 18.46 -4.55 -18.88
C GLY A 460 17.27 -5.47 -19.12
N PHE A 461 16.41 -5.16 -20.08
CA PHE A 461 15.36 -6.05 -20.57
C PHE A 461 15.82 -6.82 -21.81
N SER A 462 15.11 -7.90 -22.13
CA SER A 462 15.15 -8.50 -23.46
C SER A 462 13.99 -7.97 -24.27
N SER A 463 14.28 -7.24 -25.34
CA SER A 463 13.32 -6.39 -26.04
C SER A 463 13.31 -6.62 -27.55
N GLY A 464 12.19 -6.28 -28.19
CA GLY A 464 12.03 -6.36 -29.64
C GLY A 464 10.65 -5.90 -30.11
N ASP A 465 10.58 -5.49 -31.38
CA ASP A 465 9.36 -4.93 -31.95
C ASP A 465 8.29 -6.01 -32.18
N LEU A 466 7.06 -5.65 -31.86
CA LEU A 466 5.83 -6.36 -32.19
C LEU A 466 5.02 -5.49 -33.17
N PRO A 467 5.17 -5.70 -34.48
CA PRO A 467 4.26 -5.10 -35.46
C PRO A 467 2.88 -5.72 -35.30
N ILE A 468 1.84 -4.87 -35.34
CA ILE A 468 0.44 -5.29 -35.26
C ILE A 468 -0.02 -5.69 -36.67
N ASP A 469 -0.44 -6.94 -36.83
CA ASP A 469 -1.04 -7.42 -38.07
C ASP A 469 -2.47 -6.85 -38.18
N PRO A 470 -2.84 -6.20 -39.29
CA PRO A 470 -4.21 -5.70 -39.48
C PRO A 470 -5.29 -6.77 -39.26
N ALA A 471 -5.01 -8.05 -39.53
CA ALA A 471 -5.96 -9.14 -39.29
C ALA A 471 -6.29 -9.37 -37.79
N TRP A 472 -5.49 -8.86 -36.86
CA TRP A 472 -5.77 -8.94 -35.42
C TRP A 472 -6.80 -7.92 -34.97
N LEU A 473 -7.04 -6.87 -35.76
CA LEU A 473 -8.07 -5.87 -35.46
C LEU A 473 -9.47 -6.49 -35.54
N ASP A 474 -9.67 -7.50 -36.39
CA ASP A 474 -10.94 -8.23 -36.52
C ASP A 474 -11.27 -9.06 -35.25
N THR A 475 -10.24 -9.53 -34.54
CA THR A 475 -10.41 -10.30 -33.28
C THR A 475 -10.32 -9.41 -32.03
N GLY A 476 -9.84 -8.18 -32.15
CA GLY A 476 -9.71 -7.20 -31.06
C GLY A 476 -8.65 -7.55 -29.99
N SER A 477 -8.05 -8.74 -30.05
CA SER A 477 -7.03 -9.19 -29.10
C SER A 477 -6.11 -10.26 -29.68
N ILE A 478 -4.95 -10.43 -29.05
CA ILE A 478 -3.98 -11.49 -29.31
C ILE A 478 -3.46 -12.11 -28.01
N THR A 479 -3.01 -13.36 -28.04
CA THR A 479 -2.21 -13.94 -26.96
C THR A 479 -0.73 -13.79 -27.28
N LEU A 480 -0.02 -13.00 -26.48
CA LEU A 480 1.43 -12.88 -26.51
C LEU A 480 2.03 -13.86 -25.51
N THR A 481 2.92 -14.74 -25.97
CA THR A 481 3.65 -15.68 -25.10
C THR A 481 5.14 -15.40 -25.19
N VAL A 482 5.80 -15.25 -24.05
CA VAL A 482 7.25 -15.07 -23.95
C VAL A 482 7.91 -16.25 -23.28
N ASN A 483 9.13 -16.56 -23.71
CA ASN A 483 9.90 -17.71 -23.22
C ASN A 483 11.35 -17.31 -22.98
N ALA A 484 11.93 -17.72 -21.85
CA ALA A 484 13.34 -17.55 -21.52
C ALA A 484 13.98 -18.90 -21.17
N LYS A 485 15.06 -19.27 -21.88
CA LYS A 485 15.83 -20.48 -21.60
C LYS A 485 16.91 -20.20 -20.57
N VAL A 486 16.70 -20.62 -19.32
CA VAL A 486 17.64 -20.46 -18.19
C VAL A 486 18.20 -21.83 -17.80
N GLY A 487 19.45 -22.10 -18.17
CA GLY A 487 20.04 -23.43 -18.01
C GLY A 487 19.29 -24.48 -18.83
N ALA A 488 18.77 -25.51 -18.15
CA ALA A 488 17.96 -26.57 -18.75
C ALA A 488 16.45 -26.23 -18.77
N GLU A 489 16.03 -25.22 -18.02
CA GLU A 489 14.62 -24.86 -17.87
C GLU A 489 14.21 -23.81 -18.90
N THR A 490 12.93 -23.84 -19.27
CA THR A 490 12.28 -22.76 -20.03
C THR A 490 11.22 -22.15 -19.14
N LEU A 491 11.39 -20.87 -18.82
CA LEU A 491 10.39 -20.08 -18.13
C LEU A 491 9.47 -19.47 -19.19
N THR A 492 8.17 -19.44 -18.90
CA THR A 492 7.13 -18.99 -19.83
C THR A 492 6.18 -18.06 -19.09
N ASP A 493 5.74 -17.02 -19.79
CA ASP A 493 4.74 -16.07 -19.32
C ASP A 493 3.91 -15.63 -20.53
N SER A 494 2.71 -15.13 -20.28
CA SER A 494 1.78 -14.75 -21.34
C SER A 494 0.83 -13.65 -20.90
N ALA A 495 0.45 -12.83 -21.88
CA ALA A 495 -0.57 -11.80 -21.74
C ALA A 495 -1.59 -11.92 -22.88
N LEU A 496 -2.85 -11.61 -22.57
CA LEU A 496 -3.80 -11.18 -23.58
C LEU A 496 -3.49 -9.72 -23.89
N VAL A 497 -3.19 -9.35 -25.13
CA VAL A 497 -2.97 -7.96 -25.54
C VAL A 497 -4.16 -7.52 -26.37
N LEU A 498 -4.81 -6.43 -25.97
CA LEU A 498 -5.92 -5.85 -26.72
C LEU A 498 -5.35 -5.02 -27.87
N VAL A 499 -5.95 -5.10 -29.05
CA VAL A 499 -5.48 -4.37 -30.25
C VAL A 499 -6.60 -3.57 -30.88
N GLY A 500 -6.24 -2.42 -31.42
CA GLY A 500 -7.17 -1.50 -32.06
C GLY A 500 -7.78 -0.48 -31.11
N GLU A 501 -8.27 0.59 -31.73
CA GLU A 501 -8.98 1.69 -31.07
C GLU A 501 -10.32 1.20 -30.50
N VAL A 502 -10.71 1.78 -29.36
CA VAL A 502 -12.09 1.69 -28.87
C VAL A 502 -12.82 2.92 -29.36
N GLU A 503 -14.01 2.73 -29.92
CA GLU A 503 -14.84 3.86 -30.34
C GLU A 503 -15.09 4.78 -29.13
N PRO A 504 -14.76 6.08 -29.21
CA PRO A 504 -15.02 6.99 -28.10
C PRO A 504 -16.51 7.09 -27.82
N LEU A 505 -16.88 7.00 -26.56
CA LEU A 505 -18.26 7.22 -26.12
C LEU A 505 -18.71 8.67 -26.44
N PRO A 506 -20.00 8.88 -26.77
CA PRO A 506 -20.52 10.24 -26.93
C PRO A 506 -20.39 11.07 -25.65
N ALA A 507 -20.40 12.40 -25.77
CA ALA A 507 -20.38 13.28 -24.60
C ALA A 507 -21.53 12.93 -23.62
N GLY A 508 -21.22 12.90 -22.32
CA GLY A 508 -22.16 12.53 -21.26
C GLY A 508 -22.24 11.03 -20.97
N TRP A 509 -21.77 10.17 -21.87
CA TRP A 509 -21.77 8.72 -21.64
C TRP A 509 -20.67 8.30 -20.68
N ILE A 510 -21.03 7.38 -19.77
CA ILE A 510 -20.14 6.78 -18.79
C ILE A 510 -19.71 5.40 -19.27
N ASP A 511 -20.68 4.58 -19.69
CA ASP A 511 -20.40 3.25 -20.24
C ASP A 511 -21.58 2.70 -21.07
N ASP A 512 -21.25 2.11 -22.22
CA ASP A 512 -22.16 1.31 -23.05
C ASP A 512 -21.78 -0.18 -23.06
N PHE A 513 -20.74 -0.55 -22.31
CA PHE A 513 -20.18 -1.90 -22.17
C PHE A 513 -19.61 -2.54 -23.45
N GLU A 514 -19.57 -1.83 -24.58
CA GLU A 514 -19.05 -2.36 -25.84
C GLU A 514 -17.52 -2.36 -25.89
N GLY A 515 -16.89 -1.34 -25.30
CA GLY A 515 -15.44 -1.13 -25.35
C GLY A 515 -14.58 -2.25 -24.72
N TYR A 516 -15.21 -3.16 -23.97
CA TYR A 516 -14.57 -4.31 -23.34
C TYR A 516 -14.45 -5.52 -24.25
N GLY A 517 -15.17 -5.56 -25.38
CA GLY A 517 -15.03 -6.61 -26.40
C GLY A 517 -15.25 -8.04 -25.89
N GLY A 518 -16.12 -8.22 -24.88
CA GLY A 518 -16.40 -9.53 -24.29
C GLY A 518 -15.42 -9.99 -23.19
N ASP A 519 -14.51 -9.13 -22.73
CA ASP A 519 -13.56 -9.46 -21.66
C ASP A 519 -14.00 -8.95 -20.28
N ASP A 520 -14.53 -9.86 -19.46
CA ASP A 520 -15.04 -9.57 -18.11
C ASP A 520 -13.98 -8.99 -17.16
N VAL A 521 -12.71 -9.33 -17.37
CA VAL A 521 -11.62 -8.80 -16.53
C VAL A 521 -11.40 -7.32 -16.82
N THR A 522 -11.35 -6.91 -18.10
CA THR A 522 -11.22 -5.50 -18.47
C THR A 522 -12.43 -4.70 -17.99
N LEU A 523 -13.64 -5.27 -18.07
CA LEU A 523 -14.84 -4.67 -17.47
C LEU A 523 -14.68 -4.50 -15.96
N SER A 524 -14.34 -5.56 -15.23
CA SER A 524 -14.21 -5.49 -13.77
C SER A 524 -13.14 -4.50 -13.34
N GLU A 525 -12.03 -4.40 -14.06
CA GLU A 525 -10.96 -3.45 -13.73
C GLU A 525 -11.29 -1.99 -14.07
N ALA A 526 -12.26 -1.75 -14.95
CA ALA A 526 -12.75 -0.40 -15.24
C ALA A 526 -13.58 0.20 -14.09
N TYR A 527 -13.98 -0.63 -13.13
CA TYR A 527 -14.73 -0.22 -11.95
C TYR A 527 -13.96 -0.52 -10.65
N SER A 528 -14.07 0.37 -9.66
CA SER A 528 -13.77 0.05 -8.27
C SER A 528 -14.88 -0.84 -7.71
N HIS A 529 -14.57 -1.64 -6.68
CA HIS A 529 -15.51 -2.57 -6.06
C HIS A 529 -15.53 -2.36 -4.54
N VAL A 530 -16.72 -2.29 -3.94
CA VAL A 530 -16.93 -2.17 -2.50
C VAL A 530 -17.76 -3.35 -2.01
N ASN A 531 -17.26 -4.07 -1.00
CA ASN A 531 -17.85 -5.33 -0.50
C ASN A 531 -18.01 -6.40 -1.61
N ALA A 532 -18.67 -7.51 -1.29
CA ALA A 532 -18.73 -8.67 -2.18
C ALA A 532 -19.66 -8.44 -3.39
N ASN A 533 -19.06 -8.31 -4.57
CA ASN A 533 -19.76 -8.31 -5.85
C ASN A 533 -18.88 -8.76 -7.02
N THR A 534 -19.51 -9.05 -8.16
CA THR A 534 -18.82 -9.27 -9.44
C THR A 534 -19.52 -8.53 -10.58
N THR A 535 -18.74 -8.15 -11.59
CA THR A 535 -19.19 -7.54 -12.83
C THR A 535 -18.79 -8.43 -14.01
N THR A 536 -19.75 -8.75 -14.88
CA THR A 536 -19.53 -9.56 -16.08
C THR A 536 -20.36 -9.02 -17.23
N LEU A 537 -19.90 -9.20 -18.46
CA LEU A 537 -20.63 -8.81 -19.66
C LEU A 537 -21.73 -9.84 -19.96
N THR A 538 -22.88 -9.37 -20.41
CA THR A 538 -24.00 -10.22 -20.83
C THR A 538 -24.48 -9.84 -22.23
N ALA A 539 -24.59 -10.84 -23.11
CA ALA A 539 -25.17 -10.66 -24.43
C ALA A 539 -26.71 -10.78 -24.43
N GLU A 540 -27.31 -11.24 -23.33
CA GLU A 540 -28.75 -11.52 -23.25
C GLU A 540 -29.54 -10.36 -22.62
N HIS A 541 -28.95 -9.67 -21.64
CA HIS A 541 -29.63 -8.65 -20.86
C HIS A 541 -29.00 -7.27 -21.07
N LYS A 542 -29.46 -6.59 -22.12
CA LYS A 542 -28.95 -5.30 -22.58
C LYS A 542 -30.03 -4.51 -23.30
N ALA A 543 -29.85 -3.20 -23.41
CA ALA A 543 -30.74 -2.30 -24.14
C ALA A 543 -30.33 -2.17 -25.61
N SER A 544 -29.02 -2.11 -25.89
CA SER A 544 -28.47 -1.98 -27.24
C SER A 544 -27.16 -2.75 -27.37
N GLY A 545 -26.46 -2.56 -28.49
CA GLY A 545 -25.12 -3.13 -28.67
C GLY A 545 -25.06 -4.65 -28.63
N SER A 546 -23.89 -5.16 -28.22
CA SER A 546 -23.56 -6.56 -28.07
C SER A 546 -23.59 -6.98 -26.59
N TYR A 547 -23.32 -6.07 -25.67
CA TYR A 547 -23.15 -6.35 -24.25
C TYR A 547 -23.96 -5.39 -23.37
N GLY A 548 -24.35 -5.88 -22.20
CA GLY A 548 -24.71 -5.09 -21.04
C GLY A 548 -23.91 -5.60 -19.83
N LEU A 549 -24.08 -4.97 -18.68
CA LEU A 549 -23.49 -5.38 -17.42
C LEU A 549 -24.42 -6.31 -16.65
N ALA A 550 -23.90 -7.44 -16.18
CA ALA A 550 -24.46 -8.24 -15.10
C ALA A 550 -23.69 -7.95 -13.80
N TYR A 551 -24.38 -7.33 -12.84
CA TYR A 551 -23.87 -6.96 -11.52
C TYR A 551 -24.42 -7.94 -10.48
N THR A 552 -23.58 -8.89 -10.07
CA THR A 552 -23.92 -9.88 -9.04
C THR A 552 -23.55 -9.35 -7.66
N TYR A 553 -24.47 -9.42 -6.69
CA TYR A 553 -24.24 -9.00 -5.31
C TYR A 553 -24.33 -10.17 -4.32
N ASP A 554 -23.58 -10.07 -3.21
CA ASP A 554 -23.68 -10.97 -2.06
C ASP A 554 -23.67 -10.17 -0.74
N PHE A 555 -24.81 -10.15 -0.05
CA PHE A 555 -25.02 -9.46 1.21
C PHE A 555 -24.79 -10.34 2.45
N THR A 556 -24.11 -11.47 2.32
CA THR A 556 -23.80 -12.35 3.46
C THR A 556 -22.85 -11.66 4.44
N GLY A 557 -21.86 -10.92 3.93
CA GLY A 557 -20.85 -10.23 4.74
C GLY A 557 -21.14 -8.76 5.04
N ALA A 558 -21.89 -8.06 4.19
CA ALA A 558 -22.24 -6.65 4.35
C ALA A 558 -23.64 -6.38 3.77
N GLU A 559 -24.36 -5.38 4.28
CA GLU A 559 -25.72 -5.08 3.81
C GLU A 559 -25.78 -4.22 2.53
N TYR A 560 -24.64 -3.87 1.95
CA TYR A 560 -24.55 -3.14 0.69
C TYR A 560 -23.28 -3.52 -0.07
N THR A 561 -23.28 -3.24 -1.37
CA THR A 561 -22.11 -3.38 -2.24
C THR A 561 -22.12 -2.28 -3.30
N GLY A 562 -20.97 -1.97 -3.88
CA GLY A 562 -20.81 -0.86 -4.82
C GLY A 562 -19.86 -1.17 -5.96
N ILE A 563 -20.13 -0.57 -7.11
CA ILE A 563 -19.15 -0.37 -8.16
C ILE A 563 -19.02 1.11 -8.49
N GLY A 564 -17.81 1.57 -8.78
CA GLY A 564 -17.55 2.99 -9.03
C GLY A 564 -16.63 3.20 -10.22
N ARG A 565 -16.83 4.29 -10.96
CA ARG A 565 -15.97 4.66 -12.08
C ARG A 565 -15.64 6.14 -11.99
N SER A 566 -14.35 6.46 -12.10
CA SER A 566 -13.92 7.86 -12.25
C SER A 566 -14.36 8.40 -13.59
N VAL A 567 -14.86 9.62 -13.56
CA VAL A 567 -15.30 10.38 -14.73
C VAL A 567 -14.55 11.72 -14.66
N ASP A 568 -14.24 12.33 -15.80
CA ASP A 568 -13.76 13.71 -15.85
C ASP A 568 -14.56 14.41 -16.93
N ALA A 569 -15.68 15.01 -16.52
CA ALA A 569 -16.67 15.50 -17.47
C ALA A 569 -17.35 16.80 -17.03
N ASP A 570 -17.66 17.61 -18.04
CA ASP A 570 -18.59 18.72 -17.96
C ASP A 570 -19.97 18.24 -18.43
N TRP A 571 -20.92 18.19 -17.48
CA TRP A 571 -22.31 17.80 -17.71
C TRP A 571 -23.28 18.99 -17.69
N THR A 572 -22.79 20.24 -17.82
CA THR A 572 -23.65 21.44 -17.80
C THR A 572 -24.66 21.51 -18.96
N ALA A 573 -24.41 20.75 -20.03
CA ALA A 573 -25.32 20.65 -21.18
C ALA A 573 -26.47 19.66 -21.00
N PHE A 574 -26.43 18.81 -19.96
CA PHE A 574 -27.41 17.75 -19.71
C PHE A 574 -28.34 18.11 -18.55
N THR A 575 -29.45 17.38 -18.42
CA THR A 575 -30.48 17.64 -17.40
C THR A 575 -30.78 16.44 -16.52
N SER A 576 -30.32 15.25 -16.91
CA SER A 576 -30.62 14.00 -16.23
C SER A 576 -29.50 12.98 -16.37
N LEU A 577 -29.48 11.99 -15.49
CA LEU A 577 -28.74 10.74 -15.64
C LEU A 577 -29.71 9.64 -16.08
N ALA A 578 -29.35 8.87 -17.10
CA ALA A 578 -30.13 7.75 -17.61
C ALA A 578 -29.28 6.46 -17.64
N LEU A 579 -29.94 5.34 -17.41
CA LEU A 579 -29.39 3.99 -17.66
C LEU A 579 -30.54 3.02 -17.91
N TRP A 580 -30.29 1.97 -18.67
CA TRP A 580 -31.20 0.84 -18.75
C TRP A 580 -30.98 -0.07 -17.54
N LEU A 581 -32.04 -0.45 -16.84
CA LEU A 581 -32.00 -1.30 -15.66
C LEU A 581 -33.00 -2.44 -15.76
N LYS A 582 -32.53 -3.66 -15.49
CA LYS A 582 -33.35 -4.83 -15.21
C LYS A 582 -32.98 -5.36 -13.82
N GLY A 583 -33.89 -5.22 -12.86
CA GLY A 583 -33.75 -5.78 -11.52
C GLY A 583 -34.04 -7.28 -11.49
N ASP A 584 -33.97 -7.85 -10.28
CA ASP A 584 -34.11 -9.28 -10.02
C ASP A 584 -35.45 -9.67 -9.36
N GLY A 585 -36.35 -8.70 -9.16
CA GLY A 585 -37.64 -8.93 -8.51
C GLY A 585 -37.59 -8.92 -6.99
N SER A 586 -36.42 -8.68 -6.39
CA SER A 586 -36.27 -8.61 -4.94
C SER A 586 -36.78 -7.28 -4.36
N ALA A 587 -36.95 -7.26 -3.03
CA ALA A 587 -37.22 -6.03 -2.28
C ALA A 587 -35.94 -5.18 -2.06
N ASN A 588 -34.81 -5.54 -2.68
CA ASN A 588 -33.58 -4.78 -2.61
C ASN A 588 -33.69 -3.48 -3.42
N GLY A 589 -32.81 -2.54 -3.12
CA GLY A 589 -32.73 -1.25 -3.81
C GLY A 589 -31.29 -0.91 -4.16
N GLY A 590 -31.09 0.29 -4.70
CA GLY A 590 -29.78 0.79 -5.02
C GLY A 590 -29.73 2.31 -5.07
N VAL A 591 -28.52 2.82 -5.25
CA VAL A 591 -28.22 4.25 -5.31
C VAL A 591 -27.42 4.53 -6.58
N LEU A 592 -27.89 5.50 -7.35
CA LEU A 592 -27.07 6.21 -8.34
C LEU A 592 -26.39 7.35 -7.60
N GLN A 593 -25.06 7.39 -7.61
CA GLN A 593 -24.30 8.44 -6.97
C GLN A 593 -23.43 9.17 -7.99
N ILE A 594 -23.46 10.49 -7.97
CA ILE A 594 -22.62 11.39 -8.77
C ILE A 594 -21.72 12.15 -7.79
N VAL A 595 -20.41 12.11 -8.01
CA VAL A 595 -19.46 12.96 -7.28
C VAL A 595 -19.13 14.16 -8.16
N ALA A 596 -19.42 15.35 -7.66
CA ALA A 596 -19.30 16.58 -8.42
C ALA A 596 -18.78 17.73 -7.54
N ASP A 597 -17.68 18.36 -7.97
CA ASP A 597 -16.95 19.40 -7.19
C ASP A 597 -16.72 19.02 -5.71
N GLY A 598 -16.44 17.73 -5.44
CA GLY A 598 -16.18 17.21 -4.10
C GLY A 598 -17.41 16.81 -3.28
N VAL A 599 -18.63 17.02 -3.80
CA VAL A 599 -19.89 16.68 -3.13
C VAL A 599 -20.47 15.39 -3.68
N TYR A 600 -21.02 14.54 -2.81
CA TYR A 600 -21.63 13.26 -3.17
C TYR A 600 -23.13 13.39 -3.28
N PHE A 601 -23.69 13.26 -4.48
CA PHE A 601 -25.12 13.39 -4.73
C PHE A 601 -25.73 12.02 -5.06
N GLU A 602 -26.83 11.65 -4.41
CA GLU A 602 -27.44 10.33 -4.46
C GLU A 602 -28.91 10.36 -4.93
N ARG A 603 -29.32 9.33 -5.67
CA ARG A 603 -30.71 9.06 -6.06
C ARG A 603 -31.02 7.56 -5.95
N GLN A 604 -32.04 7.23 -5.15
CA GLN A 604 -32.43 5.86 -4.84
C GLN A 604 -33.27 5.23 -5.98
N PHE A 605 -33.16 3.91 -6.15
CA PHE A 605 -34.02 3.11 -7.05
C PHE A 605 -34.30 1.71 -6.47
N LEU A 606 -35.24 0.97 -7.05
CA LEU A 606 -35.64 -0.37 -6.61
C LEU A 606 -35.25 -1.45 -7.64
N LEU A 607 -34.98 -2.67 -7.17
CA LEU A 607 -34.67 -3.84 -8.00
C LEU A 607 -35.88 -4.77 -8.26
N ALA A 608 -37.08 -4.36 -7.84
CA ALA A 608 -38.28 -5.20 -7.98
C ALA A 608 -38.78 -5.39 -9.42
N ASP A 609 -38.34 -4.53 -10.35
CA ASP A 609 -38.76 -4.60 -11.76
C ASP A 609 -37.85 -5.55 -12.55
N THR A 610 -38.44 -6.50 -13.27
CA THR A 610 -37.71 -7.53 -14.04
C THR A 610 -37.85 -7.37 -15.55
N ASP A 611 -38.60 -6.39 -16.06
CA ASP A 611 -38.88 -6.25 -17.49
C ASP A 611 -37.69 -5.63 -18.25
N GLY A 612 -36.86 -4.84 -17.56
CA GLY A 612 -35.73 -4.14 -18.16
C GLY A 612 -36.18 -2.88 -18.89
N LYS A 613 -35.82 -1.70 -18.39
CA LYS A 613 -36.28 -0.43 -18.95
C LYS A 613 -35.30 0.70 -18.70
N ASP A 614 -35.42 1.76 -19.48
CA ASP A 614 -34.71 3.00 -19.21
C ASP A 614 -35.21 3.63 -17.90
N VAL A 615 -34.25 3.96 -17.04
CA VAL A 615 -34.42 4.68 -15.79
C VAL A 615 -33.74 6.03 -15.95
N THR A 616 -34.54 7.09 -16.07
CA THR A 616 -34.06 8.47 -16.11
C THR A 616 -34.22 9.13 -14.74
N ALA A 617 -33.21 9.88 -14.34
CA ALA A 617 -33.09 10.59 -13.07
C ALA A 617 -32.74 12.06 -13.36
N PRO A 618 -33.71 12.98 -13.32
CA PRO A 618 -33.41 14.41 -13.40
C PRO A 618 -32.36 14.80 -12.35
N PHE A 619 -31.37 15.64 -12.69
CA PHE A 619 -30.35 16.06 -11.73
C PHE A 619 -30.94 16.77 -10.50
N SER A 620 -32.11 17.39 -10.65
CA SER A 620 -32.88 17.98 -9.55
C SER A 620 -33.42 16.97 -8.52
N GLU A 621 -33.43 15.67 -8.83
CA GLU A 621 -33.82 14.61 -7.88
C GLU A 621 -32.66 14.09 -7.04
N PHE A 622 -31.42 14.44 -7.39
CA PHE A 622 -30.27 14.03 -6.60
C PHE A 622 -30.09 14.94 -5.39
N THR A 623 -29.87 14.32 -4.23
CA THR A 623 -29.62 15.02 -2.98
C THR A 623 -28.26 14.64 -2.41
N PRO A 624 -27.59 15.52 -1.66
CA PRO A 624 -26.36 15.16 -0.96
C PRO A 624 -26.52 13.86 -0.18
N ALA A 625 -25.50 13.02 -0.21
CA ALA A 625 -25.49 11.73 0.46
C ALA A 625 -25.77 11.94 1.96
N PRO A 626 -26.56 11.07 2.63
CA PRO A 626 -26.98 11.30 4.01
C PRO A 626 -25.82 11.43 5.02
N TRP A 627 -24.67 10.84 4.69
CA TRP A 627 -23.44 10.89 5.49
C TRP A 627 -22.58 12.12 5.17
N ASP A 628 -22.79 12.79 4.04
CA ASP A 628 -22.10 14.04 3.66
C ASP A 628 -22.76 15.25 4.35
N THR A 629 -22.63 15.26 5.67
CA THR A 629 -23.30 16.27 6.51
C THR A 629 -22.76 17.68 6.32
N GLU A 630 -21.53 17.83 5.81
CA GLU A 630 -20.93 19.13 5.48
C GLU A 630 -21.66 19.81 4.31
N HIS A 631 -22.13 19.00 3.35
CA HIS A 631 -22.80 19.49 2.14
C HIS A 631 -24.31 19.22 2.13
N ALA A 632 -24.94 18.98 3.28
CA ALA A 632 -26.37 18.59 3.36
C ALA A 632 -27.36 19.57 2.69
N GLY A 633 -26.97 20.83 2.46
CA GLY A 633 -27.77 21.85 1.77
C GLY A 633 -27.39 22.07 0.30
N ALA A 634 -26.43 21.34 -0.25
CA ALA A 634 -25.99 21.48 -1.62
C ALA A 634 -27.04 20.95 -2.61
N VAL A 635 -26.98 21.45 -3.84
CA VAL A 635 -27.80 21.00 -4.96
C VAL A 635 -26.89 20.72 -6.15
N LEU A 636 -27.23 19.72 -6.97
CA LEU A 636 -26.47 19.40 -8.17
C LEU A 636 -26.76 20.43 -9.28
N ASP A 637 -26.12 21.58 -9.18
CA ASP A 637 -26.26 22.72 -10.09
C ASP A 637 -25.20 22.74 -11.19
N ALA A 638 -25.24 23.76 -12.05
CA ALA A 638 -24.29 23.90 -13.16
C ALA A 638 -22.83 24.04 -12.71
N ALA A 639 -22.54 24.59 -11.52
CA ALA A 639 -21.16 24.70 -11.04
C ALA A 639 -20.60 23.32 -10.68
N HIS A 640 -21.42 22.48 -10.03
CA HIS A 640 -21.06 21.10 -9.73
C HIS A 640 -20.99 20.26 -11.01
N LEU A 641 -22.00 20.35 -11.89
CA LEU A 641 -22.04 19.60 -13.16
C LEU A 641 -20.87 19.92 -14.09
N ALA A 642 -20.25 21.10 -13.97
CA ALA A 642 -19.04 21.42 -14.73
C ALA A 642 -17.80 20.61 -14.31
N LYS A 643 -17.88 19.87 -13.19
CA LYS A 643 -16.76 19.15 -12.56
C LYS A 643 -17.23 17.81 -11.99
N VAL A 644 -17.79 16.95 -12.83
CA VAL A 644 -18.16 15.60 -12.42
C VAL A 644 -16.91 14.72 -12.42
N THR A 645 -16.62 14.12 -11.26
CA THR A 645 -15.37 13.38 -11.02
C THR A 645 -15.57 11.87 -10.85
N ALA A 646 -16.79 11.42 -10.55
CA ALA A 646 -17.11 9.99 -10.47
C ALA A 646 -18.60 9.70 -10.60
N PHE A 647 -18.88 8.45 -11.00
CA PHE A 647 -20.20 7.82 -10.90
C PHE A 647 -20.07 6.52 -10.13
N ASN A 648 -20.96 6.29 -9.16
CA ASN A 648 -21.03 5.06 -8.40
C ASN A 648 -22.44 4.45 -8.45
N LEU A 649 -22.50 3.13 -8.54
CA LEU A 649 -23.71 2.33 -8.50
C LEU A 649 -23.65 1.39 -7.29
N TYR A 650 -24.44 1.71 -6.26
CA TYR A 650 -24.57 0.88 -5.07
C TYR A 650 -25.83 0.05 -5.11
N LEU A 651 -25.74 -1.19 -4.63
CA LEU A 651 -26.89 -2.05 -4.33
C LEU A 651 -26.95 -2.28 -2.82
N GLY A 652 -28.14 -2.18 -2.25
CA GLY A 652 -28.37 -2.29 -0.81
C GLY A 652 -29.46 -3.31 -0.49
N ARG A 653 -29.28 -4.04 0.60
CA ARG A 653 -30.22 -5.04 1.07
C ARG A 653 -31.47 -4.37 1.65
N GLY A 654 -32.62 -4.64 1.05
CA GLY A 654 -33.92 -4.22 1.57
C GLY A 654 -34.39 -5.13 2.70
N SER A 655 -35.33 -4.64 3.51
CA SER A 655 -35.99 -5.45 4.54
C SER A 655 -36.70 -6.65 3.92
N GLY A 656 -36.26 -7.87 4.24
CA GLY A 656 -36.77 -9.10 3.63
C GLY A 656 -36.30 -9.35 2.19
N GLY A 657 -35.32 -8.58 1.72
CA GLY A 657 -34.71 -8.71 0.41
C GLY A 657 -33.76 -9.90 0.29
N ALA A 658 -33.45 -10.26 -0.96
CA ALA A 658 -32.58 -11.39 -1.28
C ALA A 658 -31.16 -11.15 -0.76
N THR A 659 -30.49 -12.20 -0.29
CA THR A 659 -29.09 -12.13 0.15
C THR A 659 -28.13 -12.12 -1.03
N THR A 660 -28.46 -12.83 -2.11
CA THR A 660 -27.69 -12.86 -3.34
C THR A 660 -28.62 -12.64 -4.53
N GLY A 661 -28.09 -12.05 -5.61
CA GLY A 661 -28.85 -11.78 -6.82
C GLY A 661 -28.01 -11.12 -7.91
N VAL A 662 -28.64 -10.81 -9.04
CA VAL A 662 -27.99 -10.18 -10.20
C VAL A 662 -28.91 -9.10 -10.76
N ALA A 663 -28.42 -7.86 -10.80
CA ALA A 663 -29.06 -6.78 -11.54
C ALA A 663 -28.35 -6.58 -12.87
N TYR A 664 -29.08 -6.17 -13.91
CA TYR A 664 -28.50 -5.87 -15.21
C TYR A 664 -28.62 -4.41 -15.56
N VAL A 665 -27.53 -3.83 -16.08
CA VAL A 665 -27.41 -2.41 -16.39
C VAL A 665 -26.86 -2.23 -17.80
N ASP A 666 -27.32 -1.23 -18.53
CA ASP A 666 -26.76 -0.86 -19.83
C ASP A 666 -26.88 0.66 -20.07
N ASN A 667 -26.08 1.21 -21.00
CA ASN A 667 -26.11 2.60 -21.48
C ASN A 667 -26.15 3.68 -20.36
N ILE A 668 -25.16 3.69 -19.47
CA ILE A 668 -25.08 4.68 -18.39
C ILE A 668 -24.61 6.03 -18.96
N ARG A 669 -25.43 7.07 -18.88
CA ARG A 669 -25.15 8.35 -19.55
C ARG A 669 -25.92 9.53 -18.96
N ALA A 670 -25.39 10.73 -19.13
CA ALA A 670 -26.10 11.99 -18.93
C ALA A 670 -26.86 12.38 -20.21
N GLU A 671 -28.09 12.89 -20.06
CA GLU A 671 -29.00 13.32 -21.15
C GLU A 671 -29.66 14.68 -20.91
#